data_AF-A0A2I2GB28-F1
#
_entry.id   AF-A0A2I2GB28-F1
#
_cell.length_a   1.000
_cell.length_b   1.000
_cell.length_c   1.000
_cell.angle_alpha   90.00
_cell.angle_beta   90.00
_cell.angle_gamma   90.00
#
_symmetry.space_group_name_H-M   'P 1'
#
loop_
_entity.id
_entity.type
_entity.pdbx_description
1 polymer ?
#
loop_
_entity_poly.entity_id
_entity_poly.type
_entity_poly.pdbx_seq_one_letter_code
_entity_poly.pdbx_strand_id
1 'polypeptide(L)'
;MSASSLAYHRSVASSSSDLVLLSPRKQTKALTNPIEQSEMNVDPEYTPDFGRGMRSEVQHLYRSDDRAAWNESIPEKPVVDAEAGSYAQEFALIVRREPHPITHQVALHSITIQSPRIKKVLERIFQGFEGLNTQLKDLTFKAPFHPFYYRWHLLEKLREEELDPEVQDHLSLLYPILCEEIMPQIEVMRDLTKNNVMSFDCLWTVLAPGTEIYTQVDGQPRLMELTDSRYGANMSGEFFTLECRYIDCDGSSFGYVSTSLDIDKFDGVRRLIELVAFPCHLHPDVDTLVDRLHARGERFEQLNGFHHMSYSGFYKARSSRQIRKRHVESSRIIIDPHTFDIYGTPGPGLGSINAAADPGRDATDEEPLAVVPNVMLRATSHAYRVYQSAVERHNKRAKDSLSDRTLSPKQRLLCNHVVRGYCLSFKTWAEFYVENIGPIRWSDDAFPRLVLPHGYKEIIRAFVQEQLARDDEFDDIVYGKGLGFIMLLAGEPGVGKTLTAESVAEEMRQPLYLMSASELGETATEVEESLEQVLQLTSKWNAILLLDECDMFLEARSTADLRRNRLVSVFLRQLEYYRGVMFLTSNRVSDFDPAFESRIHLTIHYPSLGPASRLHIWRTFTEMGAVESRLSEENLEALAAMDMNGRQIKNTVKTARLLSKQERVPLGMEHIEMVLRVGGILADESVNNQGLKK
;
A
#
# COMPACT_ATOMS: atom_id res chain seq x y z
N MET A 1 -17.84 -50.94 -11.01
CA MET A 1 -17.51 -49.69 -11.71
C MET A 1 -17.44 -48.61 -10.62
N SER A 2 -16.28 -48.41 -9.98
CA SER A 2 -15.17 -47.53 -10.41
C SER A 2 -15.55 -46.05 -10.38
N ALA A 3 -14.80 -45.10 -9.82
CA ALA A 3 -13.60 -45.06 -8.96
C ALA A 3 -13.37 -43.54 -8.67
N SER A 4 -12.66 -43.03 -7.66
CA SER A 4 -12.15 -43.54 -6.38
C SER A 4 -11.58 -42.32 -5.62
N SER A 5 -12.05 -42.05 -4.40
CA SER A 5 -11.37 -41.12 -3.48
C SER A 5 -10.60 -41.92 -2.44
N LEU A 6 -9.32 -41.62 -2.23
CA LEU A 6 -8.53 -42.17 -1.12
C LEU A 6 -7.59 -41.10 -0.55
N ALA A 7 -7.92 -40.60 0.64
CA ALA A 7 -6.91 -40.20 1.60
C ALA A 7 -6.31 -41.48 2.24
N TYR A 8 -5.14 -41.41 2.87
CA TYR A 8 -4.93 -42.15 4.14
C TYR A 8 -3.75 -41.62 4.96
N HIS A 9 -3.96 -41.57 6.27
CA HIS A 9 -2.98 -41.28 7.32
C HIS A 9 -2.50 -42.58 7.99
N ARG A 10 -1.25 -42.60 8.52
CA ARG A 10 -0.77 -43.25 9.77
C ARG A 10 0.50 -44.09 9.62
N SER A 11 1.42 -43.91 10.56
CA SER A 11 2.21 -45.00 11.15
C SER A 11 2.70 -44.62 12.57
N VAL A 12 2.51 -45.51 13.55
CA VAL A 12 3.14 -45.52 14.90
C VAL A 12 3.14 -46.98 15.39
N ALA A 13 4.14 -47.34 16.23
CA ALA A 13 4.32 -48.59 16.98
C ALA A 13 4.96 -49.79 16.21
N SER A 14 5.80 -50.67 16.80
CA SER A 14 6.55 -50.64 18.09
C SER A 14 7.44 -51.90 18.24
N SER A 15 8.57 -51.83 19.00
CA SER A 15 9.29 -52.93 19.72
C SER A 15 9.82 -54.14 18.89
N SER A 16 10.88 -54.90 19.22
CA SER A 16 11.82 -55.10 20.37
C SER A 16 12.97 -56.04 19.88
N SER A 17 14.11 -56.34 20.54
CA SER A 17 14.76 -55.99 21.82
C SER A 17 16.25 -56.45 21.81
N ASP A 18 17.07 -55.91 22.73
CA ASP A 18 18.27 -56.44 23.44
C ASP A 18 19.31 -57.33 22.69
N LEU A 19 20.61 -57.00 22.70
CA LEU A 19 21.49 -57.21 23.87
C LEU A 19 22.82 -56.39 23.84
N VAL A 20 23.40 -56.22 25.03
CA VAL A 20 24.54 -55.34 25.39
C VAL A 20 25.89 -56.06 25.11
N LEU A 21 26.98 -55.41 24.65
CA LEU A 21 28.04 -54.80 25.48
C LEU A 21 29.22 -54.20 24.67
N LEU A 22 29.97 -53.30 25.31
CA LEU A 22 31.31 -52.74 24.98
C LEU A 22 31.42 -51.53 24.02
N SER A 23 31.54 -50.36 24.65
CA SER A 23 32.07 -49.08 24.14
C SER A 23 33.53 -48.88 24.64
N PRO A 24 34.25 -47.76 24.35
CA PRO A 24 34.20 -46.81 23.22
C PRO A 24 35.59 -46.51 22.58
N ARG A 25 35.59 -45.82 21.43
CA ARG A 25 36.52 -44.74 20.97
C ARG A 25 36.94 -44.85 19.50
N LYS A 26 36.34 -44.02 18.65
CA LYS A 26 37.01 -42.97 17.85
C LYS A 26 35.97 -42.03 17.23
N GLN A 27 36.36 -40.79 16.99
CA GLN A 27 35.45 -39.70 16.65
C GLN A 27 34.80 -39.88 15.27
N THR A 28 33.52 -39.51 15.18
CA THR A 28 32.81 -39.30 13.93
C THR A 28 33.45 -38.16 13.12
N LYS A 29 33.94 -38.44 11.92
CA LYS A 29 34.09 -37.43 10.88
C LYS A 29 32.77 -37.34 10.11
N ALA A 30 32.17 -36.16 10.08
CA ALA A 30 31.02 -35.89 9.23
C ALA A 30 31.43 -35.93 7.75
N LEU A 31 30.56 -36.47 6.90
CA LEU A 31 30.68 -36.31 5.46
C LEU A 31 30.33 -34.87 5.09
N THR A 32 31.34 -34.06 4.83
CA THR A 32 31.24 -32.85 4.01
C THR A 32 31.67 -33.22 2.61
N ASN A 33 30.73 -33.25 1.66
CA ASN A 33 31.09 -33.17 0.24
C ASN A 33 31.66 -31.78 -0.02
N PRO A 34 32.92 -31.64 -0.45
CA PRO A 34 33.40 -30.35 -0.91
C PRO A 34 32.66 -29.98 -2.19
N ILE A 35 32.31 -28.70 -2.32
CA ILE A 35 32.09 -28.10 -3.63
C ILE A 35 33.42 -28.20 -4.36
N GLU A 36 33.46 -28.90 -5.50
CA GLU A 36 34.63 -28.92 -6.38
C GLU A 36 34.85 -27.51 -6.94
N GLN A 37 35.65 -26.72 -6.23
CA GLN A 37 36.35 -25.61 -6.83
C GLN A 37 37.33 -26.23 -7.82
N SER A 38 37.11 -25.98 -9.11
CA SER A 38 38.08 -26.25 -10.16
C SER A 38 39.29 -25.33 -9.94
N GLU A 39 40.19 -25.76 -9.06
CA GLU A 39 41.58 -25.37 -9.17
C GLU A 39 42.09 -25.96 -10.49
N MET A 40 42.57 -25.10 -11.39
CA MET A 40 43.16 -25.53 -12.66
C MET A 40 44.23 -26.59 -12.38
N ASN A 41 44.19 -27.72 -13.08
CA ASN A 41 45.31 -28.66 -13.07
C ASN A 41 46.54 -27.97 -13.64
N VAL A 42 47.40 -27.48 -12.75
CA VAL A 42 48.70 -26.93 -13.09
C VAL A 42 49.61 -28.11 -13.41
N ASP A 43 50.12 -28.17 -14.64
CA ASP A 43 51.18 -29.10 -15.01
C ASP A 43 52.36 -28.91 -14.03
N PRO A 44 52.74 -29.92 -13.24
CA PRO A 44 53.76 -29.78 -12.20
C PRO A 44 55.17 -29.54 -12.74
N GLU A 45 55.42 -29.70 -14.04
CA GLU A 45 56.70 -29.36 -14.67
C GLU A 45 56.73 -27.92 -15.25
N TYR A 46 55.61 -27.19 -15.24
CA TYR A 46 55.54 -25.84 -15.79
C TYR A 46 56.10 -24.77 -14.84
N THR A 47 57.15 -24.09 -15.28
CA THR A 47 57.67 -22.87 -14.62
C THR A 47 57.23 -21.63 -15.40
N PRO A 48 56.50 -20.68 -14.78
CA PRO A 48 56.04 -19.48 -15.48
C PRO A 48 57.18 -18.48 -15.73
N ASP A 49 57.25 -17.96 -16.95
CA ASP A 49 58.14 -16.86 -17.34
C ASP A 49 57.60 -15.51 -16.82
N PHE A 50 56.28 -15.39 -16.64
CA PHE A 50 55.61 -14.17 -16.18
C PHE A 50 54.79 -14.39 -14.90
N GLY A 51 54.69 -13.35 -14.08
CA GLY A 51 53.69 -13.32 -13.01
C GLY A 51 52.27 -13.40 -13.57
N ARG A 52 51.33 -13.96 -12.80
CA ARG A 52 49.93 -14.16 -13.24
C ARG A 52 49.31 -12.85 -13.77
N GLY A 53 48.82 -12.85 -15.00
CA GLY A 53 48.22 -11.69 -15.66
C GLY A 53 49.19 -10.56 -16.04
N MET A 54 50.50 -10.80 -16.04
CA MET A 54 51.53 -9.79 -16.35
C MET A 54 52.03 -9.85 -17.80
N ARG A 55 51.68 -10.87 -18.58
CA ARG A 55 52.00 -10.95 -20.00
C ARG A 55 50.98 -10.14 -20.82
N SER A 56 51.46 -9.16 -21.58
CA SER A 56 50.68 -8.20 -22.36
C SER A 56 50.10 -8.78 -23.66
N GLU A 57 49.49 -9.97 -23.57
CA GLU A 57 48.89 -10.69 -24.69
C GLU A 57 47.48 -11.19 -24.30
N VAL A 58 46.68 -11.55 -25.31
CA VAL A 58 45.32 -12.10 -25.15
C VAL A 58 45.32 -13.56 -25.55
N GLN A 59 44.84 -14.44 -24.68
CA GLN A 59 44.60 -15.84 -25.03
C GLN A 59 43.14 -16.03 -25.48
N HIS A 60 42.94 -16.63 -26.64
CA HIS A 60 41.63 -16.99 -27.16
C HIS A 60 41.36 -18.49 -26.95
N LEU A 61 40.19 -18.81 -26.39
CA LEU A 61 39.74 -20.17 -26.16
C LEU A 61 38.37 -20.42 -26.78
N TYR A 62 38.20 -21.60 -27.38
CA TYR A 62 37.04 -22.02 -28.17
C TYR A 62 36.46 -23.34 -27.64
N ARG A 63 35.15 -23.54 -27.75
CA ARG A 63 34.48 -24.82 -27.47
C ARG A 63 33.41 -25.14 -28.52
N SER A 64 33.09 -26.42 -28.73
CA SER A 64 32.03 -26.83 -29.66
C SER A 64 30.63 -26.68 -29.06
N ASP A 65 30.47 -27.08 -27.79
CA ASP A 65 29.20 -27.13 -27.07
C ASP A 65 29.41 -26.81 -25.59
N ASP A 66 28.31 -26.59 -24.85
CA ASP A 66 28.31 -26.25 -23.43
C ASP A 66 29.04 -27.23 -22.51
N ARG A 67 29.19 -28.49 -22.94
CA ARG A 67 29.83 -29.59 -22.19
C ARG A 67 31.25 -29.93 -22.68
N ALA A 68 31.75 -29.25 -23.70
CA ALA A 68 33.06 -29.49 -24.27
C ALA A 68 34.17 -28.71 -23.54
N ALA A 69 35.39 -29.24 -23.56
CA ALA A 69 36.58 -28.55 -23.06
C ALA A 69 36.93 -27.30 -23.90
N TRP A 70 37.57 -26.33 -23.26
CA TRP A 70 38.07 -25.11 -23.90
C TRP A 70 39.42 -25.38 -24.58
N ASN A 71 39.53 -25.13 -25.89
CA ASN A 71 40.71 -25.39 -26.70
C ASN A 71 41.28 -24.08 -27.29
N GLU A 72 42.59 -24.05 -27.58
CA GLU A 72 43.28 -22.87 -28.12
C GLU A 72 42.98 -22.58 -29.61
N SER A 73 42.42 -23.55 -30.33
CA SER A 73 42.08 -23.44 -31.75
C SER A 73 40.60 -23.70 -32.02
N ILE A 74 40.09 -23.12 -33.11
CA ILE A 74 38.71 -23.33 -33.57
C ILE A 74 38.57 -24.82 -33.95
N PRO A 75 37.65 -25.59 -33.35
CA PRO A 75 37.65 -27.05 -33.49
C PRO A 75 37.08 -27.50 -34.85
N GLU A 76 37.95 -27.64 -35.86
CA GLU A 76 37.64 -28.40 -37.09
C GLU A 76 37.59 -29.93 -36.84
N LYS A 77 38.18 -30.40 -35.73
CA LYS A 77 38.09 -31.76 -35.21
C LYS A 77 38.05 -31.72 -33.67
N PRO A 78 37.39 -32.68 -33.01
CA PRO A 78 37.49 -32.81 -31.56
C PRO A 78 38.90 -33.26 -31.19
N VAL A 79 39.71 -32.31 -30.70
CA VAL A 79 40.96 -32.61 -30.00
C VAL A 79 40.62 -33.01 -28.57
N VAL A 80 41.28 -34.04 -28.07
CA VAL A 80 41.12 -34.54 -26.70
C VAL A 80 42.07 -33.76 -25.78
N ASP A 81 41.51 -33.27 -24.68
CA ASP A 81 42.19 -32.78 -23.48
C ASP A 81 43.38 -31.81 -23.69
N ALA A 82 43.03 -30.58 -24.05
CA ALA A 82 43.81 -29.41 -23.69
C ALA A 82 43.01 -28.55 -22.69
N GLU A 83 42.91 -28.98 -21.42
CA GLU A 83 42.56 -28.00 -20.37
C GLU A 83 43.60 -26.87 -20.45
N ALA A 84 43.14 -25.63 -20.65
CA ALA A 84 44.02 -24.46 -20.79
C ALA A 84 44.81 -24.26 -19.49
N GLY A 85 45.99 -24.89 -19.42
CA GLY A 85 46.72 -25.16 -18.18
C GLY A 85 47.49 -23.96 -17.65
N SER A 86 48.56 -24.24 -16.91
CA SER A 86 49.42 -23.28 -16.23
C SER A 86 49.79 -22.03 -17.07
N TYR A 87 50.05 -22.22 -18.36
CA TYR A 87 50.37 -21.18 -19.35
C TYR A 87 49.28 -20.10 -19.48
N ALA A 88 48.01 -20.47 -19.38
CA ALA A 88 46.88 -19.56 -19.48
C ALA A 88 46.84 -18.53 -18.34
N GLN A 89 47.54 -18.77 -17.24
CA GLN A 89 47.59 -17.85 -16.09
C GLN A 89 48.51 -16.65 -16.31
N GLU A 90 49.41 -16.67 -17.30
CA GLU A 90 50.32 -15.56 -17.55
C GLU A 90 49.64 -14.37 -18.24
N PHE A 91 48.68 -14.66 -19.12
CA PHE A 91 48.04 -13.69 -20.02
C PHE A 91 47.19 -12.67 -19.27
N ALA A 92 47.28 -11.41 -19.68
CA ALA A 92 46.49 -10.32 -19.08
C ALA A 92 44.97 -10.57 -19.16
N LEU A 93 44.52 -11.19 -20.25
CA LEU A 93 43.11 -11.44 -20.61
C LEU A 93 42.93 -12.85 -21.20
N ILE A 94 41.91 -13.57 -20.74
CA ILE A 94 41.41 -14.80 -21.37
C ILE A 94 40.05 -14.52 -22.00
N VAL A 95 39.92 -14.79 -23.29
CA VAL A 95 38.74 -14.50 -24.12
C VAL A 95 38.13 -15.80 -24.60
N ARG A 96 36.91 -16.10 -24.14
CA ARG A 96 36.19 -17.34 -24.43
C ARG A 96 35.10 -17.12 -25.46
N ARG A 97 35.17 -17.81 -26.60
CA ARG A 97 34.20 -17.73 -27.70
C ARG A 97 33.49 -19.08 -27.92
N GLU A 98 32.22 -19.04 -28.30
CA GLU A 98 31.39 -20.24 -28.52
C GLU A 98 30.43 -20.05 -29.71
N PRO A 99 30.02 -21.12 -30.40
CA PRO A 99 29.05 -21.02 -31.48
C PRO A 99 27.67 -20.63 -30.94
N HIS A 100 27.11 -19.54 -31.45
CA HIS A 100 25.78 -19.07 -31.07
C HIS A 100 24.69 -20.12 -31.42
N PRO A 101 23.74 -20.44 -30.51
CA PRO A 101 22.88 -21.63 -30.62
C PRO A 101 22.02 -21.73 -31.89
N ILE A 102 21.72 -20.60 -32.53
CA ILE A 102 20.81 -20.52 -33.70
C ILE A 102 21.58 -20.30 -35.01
N THR A 103 22.72 -19.59 -34.95
CA THR A 103 23.45 -19.14 -36.16
C THR A 103 24.74 -19.91 -36.39
N HIS A 104 25.20 -20.71 -35.42
CA HIS A 104 26.48 -21.41 -35.38
C HIS A 104 27.73 -20.52 -35.61
N GLN A 105 27.56 -19.18 -35.58
CA GLN A 105 28.67 -18.23 -35.66
C GLN A 105 29.37 -18.14 -34.32
N VAL A 106 30.71 -18.05 -34.34
CA VAL A 106 31.56 -18.01 -33.14
C VAL A 106 31.43 -16.64 -32.47
N ALA A 107 30.53 -16.54 -31.50
CA ALA A 107 30.24 -15.34 -30.72
C ALA A 107 31.11 -15.27 -29.45
N LEU A 108 31.23 -14.09 -28.85
CA LEU A 108 31.94 -13.93 -27.58
C LEU A 108 31.04 -14.37 -26.41
N HIS A 109 31.52 -15.29 -25.56
CA HIS A 109 30.79 -15.78 -24.39
C HIS A 109 31.25 -15.07 -23.11
N SER A 110 32.56 -15.02 -22.85
CA SER A 110 33.08 -14.38 -21.64
C SER A 110 34.53 -13.88 -21.75
N ILE A 111 34.86 -12.88 -20.93
CA ILE A 111 36.21 -12.35 -20.77
C ILE A 111 36.59 -12.52 -19.29
N THR A 112 37.67 -13.23 -18.99
CA THR A 112 38.29 -13.26 -17.67
C THR A 112 39.49 -12.31 -17.66
N ILE A 113 39.48 -11.39 -16.70
CA ILE A 113 40.50 -10.37 -16.54
C ILE A 113 41.43 -10.79 -15.40
N GLN A 114 42.65 -11.18 -15.76
CA GLN A 114 43.65 -11.64 -14.81
C GLN A 114 44.59 -10.52 -14.37
N SER A 115 44.88 -9.57 -15.27
CA SER A 115 45.87 -8.53 -15.02
C SER A 115 45.55 -7.63 -13.81
N PRO A 116 46.45 -7.53 -12.81
CA PRO A 116 46.25 -6.66 -11.64
C PRO A 116 46.11 -5.19 -12.01
N ARG A 117 46.77 -4.74 -13.08
CA ARG A 117 46.72 -3.36 -13.59
C ARG A 117 45.32 -3.00 -14.07
N ILE A 118 44.74 -3.85 -14.92
CA ILE A 118 43.37 -3.67 -15.42
C ILE A 118 42.38 -3.71 -14.26
N LYS A 119 42.54 -4.63 -13.30
CA LYS A 119 41.65 -4.70 -12.11
C LYS A 119 41.60 -3.39 -11.30
N LYS A 120 42.73 -2.69 -11.13
CA LYS A 120 42.76 -1.36 -10.48
C LYS A 120 41.99 -0.29 -11.25
N VAL A 121 42.08 -0.28 -12.58
CA VAL A 121 41.31 0.67 -13.42
C VAL A 121 39.81 0.33 -13.36
N LEU A 122 39.47 -0.96 -13.40
CA LEU A 122 38.08 -1.44 -13.26
C LEU A 122 37.49 -1.14 -11.89
N GLU A 123 38.28 -1.13 -10.83
CA GLU A 123 37.85 -0.75 -9.48
C GLU A 123 37.38 0.72 -9.45
N ARG A 124 38.05 1.63 -10.17
CA ARG A 124 37.61 3.02 -10.36
C ARG A 124 36.37 3.11 -11.26
N ILE A 125 36.29 2.31 -12.33
CA ILE A 125 35.13 2.28 -13.27
C ILE A 125 33.85 1.78 -12.59
N PHE A 126 33.96 0.75 -11.75
CA PHE A 126 32.84 0.09 -11.09
C PHE A 126 32.67 0.47 -9.62
N GLN A 127 33.29 1.57 -9.17
CA GLN A 127 33.14 2.07 -7.81
C GLN A 127 31.66 2.39 -7.51
N GLY A 128 31.09 1.66 -6.54
CA GLY A 128 29.67 1.76 -6.20
C GLY A 128 28.71 1.09 -7.19
N PHE A 129 29.17 0.16 -8.03
CA PHE A 129 28.30 -0.72 -8.80
C PHE A 129 27.95 -1.96 -7.95
N GLU A 130 26.66 -2.18 -7.66
CA GLU A 130 26.21 -3.29 -6.82
C GLU A 130 26.47 -4.66 -7.48
N GLY A 131 26.76 -5.68 -6.67
CA GLY A 131 26.98 -7.06 -7.14
C GLY A 131 28.33 -7.35 -7.83
N LEU A 132 29.21 -6.36 -8.01
CA LEU A 132 30.51 -6.54 -8.66
C LEU A 132 31.66 -6.35 -7.66
N ASN A 133 32.56 -7.34 -7.57
CA ASN A 133 33.79 -7.27 -6.78
C ASN A 133 35.02 -7.44 -7.68
N THR A 134 35.76 -6.36 -7.92
CA THR A 134 36.96 -6.33 -8.77
C THR A 134 38.17 -7.03 -8.16
N GLN A 135 38.18 -7.28 -6.86
CA GLN A 135 39.26 -7.95 -6.13
C GLN A 135 39.22 -9.49 -6.27
N LEU A 136 38.23 -10.04 -6.97
CA LEU A 136 38.15 -11.49 -7.22
C LEU A 136 39.36 -12.00 -8.01
N LYS A 137 39.86 -13.19 -7.63
CA LYS A 137 40.99 -13.89 -8.28
C LYS A 137 40.77 -14.03 -9.78
N ASP A 138 39.56 -14.42 -10.18
CA ASP A 138 39.12 -14.60 -11.57
C ASP A 138 37.89 -13.73 -11.88
N LEU A 139 38.12 -12.43 -12.07
CA LEU A 139 37.11 -11.46 -12.45
C LEU A 139 36.63 -11.76 -13.89
N THR A 140 35.44 -12.36 -14.02
CA THR A 140 34.90 -12.84 -15.30
C THR A 140 33.60 -12.15 -15.64
N PHE A 141 33.56 -11.53 -16.81
CA PHE A 141 32.36 -10.91 -17.38
C PHE A 141 31.80 -11.78 -18.50
N LYS A 142 30.47 -11.87 -18.61
CA LYS A 142 29.78 -12.59 -19.69
C LYS A 142 29.14 -11.62 -20.67
N ALA A 143 28.98 -12.05 -21.92
CA ALA A 143 28.16 -11.34 -22.89
C ALA A 143 26.70 -11.21 -22.40
N PRO A 144 26.00 -10.09 -22.68
CA PRO A 144 26.40 -8.95 -23.52
C PRO A 144 27.11 -7.82 -22.75
N PHE A 145 27.84 -8.13 -21.67
CA PHE A 145 28.72 -7.18 -20.96
C PHE A 145 28.02 -5.95 -20.37
N HIS A 146 26.78 -6.12 -19.86
CA HIS A 146 25.95 -5.03 -19.29
C HIS A 146 26.69 -4.00 -18.40
N PRO A 147 27.59 -4.38 -17.46
CA PRO A 147 28.29 -3.39 -16.65
C PRO A 147 29.14 -2.42 -17.49
N PHE A 148 29.86 -2.94 -18.49
CA PHE A 148 30.66 -2.13 -19.40
C PHE A 148 29.79 -1.25 -20.30
N TYR A 149 28.62 -1.72 -20.73
CA TYR A 149 27.65 -0.89 -21.45
C TYR A 149 27.24 0.33 -20.62
N TYR A 150 26.82 0.13 -19.36
CA TYR A 150 26.39 1.24 -18.50
C TYR A 150 27.53 2.21 -18.17
N ARG A 151 28.77 1.73 -18.03
CA ARG A 151 29.94 2.56 -17.68
C ARG A 151 30.86 2.90 -18.87
N TRP A 152 30.40 2.72 -20.11
CA TRP A 152 31.24 2.86 -21.32
C TRP A 152 32.01 4.18 -21.39
N HIS A 153 31.32 5.30 -21.20
CA HIS A 153 31.94 6.64 -21.21
C HIS A 153 32.95 6.88 -20.07
N LEU A 154 32.86 6.15 -18.96
CA LEU A 154 33.83 6.22 -17.87
C LEU A 154 35.08 5.39 -18.20
N LEU A 155 34.92 4.27 -18.91
CA LEU A 155 36.04 3.51 -19.49
C LEU A 155 36.76 4.34 -20.56
N GLU A 156 36.05 5.02 -21.46
CA GLU A 156 36.64 5.94 -22.44
C GLU A 156 37.42 7.07 -21.76
N LYS A 157 36.79 7.79 -20.82
CA LYS A 157 37.42 8.89 -20.08
C LYS A 157 38.69 8.43 -19.34
N LEU A 158 38.61 7.34 -18.56
CA LEU A 158 39.76 6.85 -17.80
C LEU A 158 40.87 6.30 -18.71
N ARG A 159 40.55 5.77 -19.89
CA ARG A 159 41.55 5.36 -20.89
C ARG A 159 42.27 6.57 -21.51
N GLU A 160 41.58 7.70 -21.71
CA GLU A 160 42.18 8.95 -22.21
C GLU A 160 43.01 9.69 -21.15
N GLU A 161 42.63 9.58 -19.87
CA GLU A 161 43.30 10.22 -18.73
C GLU A 161 44.45 9.39 -18.13
N GLU A 162 44.60 8.11 -18.49
CA GLU A 162 45.64 7.23 -17.94
C GLU A 162 47.03 7.60 -18.47
N LEU A 163 48.02 7.72 -17.57
CA LEU A 163 49.36 8.21 -17.90
C LEU A 163 50.45 7.11 -17.85
N ASP A 164 50.16 5.95 -17.26
CA ASP A 164 51.09 4.81 -17.21
C ASP A 164 51.08 4.05 -18.55
N PRO A 165 52.22 4.01 -19.30
CA PRO A 165 52.29 3.31 -20.59
C PRO A 165 51.97 1.82 -20.49
N GLU A 166 52.38 1.14 -19.41
CA GLU A 166 52.16 -0.30 -19.24
C GLU A 166 50.69 -0.59 -18.90
N VAL A 167 49.98 0.36 -18.27
CA VAL A 167 48.52 0.28 -18.08
C VAL A 167 47.78 0.59 -19.39
N GLN A 168 48.23 1.58 -20.16
CA GLN A 168 47.68 1.86 -21.49
C GLN A 168 47.82 0.64 -22.43
N ASP A 169 48.98 0.00 -22.47
CA ASP A 169 49.22 -1.21 -23.26
C ASP A 169 48.21 -2.31 -22.86
N HIS A 170 48.06 -2.58 -21.56
CA HIS A 170 47.11 -3.58 -21.07
C HIS A 170 45.63 -3.21 -21.34
N LEU A 171 45.26 -1.92 -21.27
CA LEU A 171 43.92 -1.44 -21.63
C LEU A 171 43.68 -1.48 -23.15
N SER A 172 44.72 -1.32 -23.96
CA SER A 172 44.66 -1.41 -25.43
C SER A 172 44.31 -2.81 -25.93
N LEU A 173 44.52 -3.84 -25.12
CA LEU A 173 44.08 -5.22 -25.38
C LEU A 173 42.58 -5.40 -25.09
N LEU A 174 42.08 -4.84 -23.98
CA LEU A 174 40.69 -5.00 -23.55
C LEU A 174 39.71 -4.15 -24.38
N TYR A 175 40.09 -2.91 -24.69
CA TYR A 175 39.20 -1.93 -25.30
C TYR A 175 38.66 -2.35 -26.68
N PRO A 176 39.45 -2.85 -27.64
CA PRO A 176 38.95 -3.29 -28.94
C PRO A 176 37.94 -4.44 -28.85
N ILE A 177 38.20 -5.42 -27.97
CA ILE A 177 37.31 -6.59 -27.78
C ILE A 177 35.95 -6.15 -27.24
N LEU A 178 35.93 -5.22 -26.28
CA LEU A 178 34.68 -4.65 -25.79
C LEU A 178 34.02 -3.72 -26.83
N CYS A 179 34.79 -3.00 -27.64
CA CYS A 179 34.25 -2.14 -28.71
C CYS A 179 33.44 -2.94 -29.73
N GLU A 180 33.96 -4.08 -30.20
CA GLU A 180 33.29 -4.92 -31.21
C GLU A 180 31.89 -5.35 -30.78
N GLU A 181 31.69 -5.65 -29.48
CA GLU A 181 30.40 -6.09 -28.93
C GLU A 181 29.49 -4.92 -28.50
N ILE A 182 30.06 -3.87 -27.90
CA ILE A 182 29.28 -2.81 -27.23
C ILE A 182 28.93 -1.67 -28.18
N MET A 183 29.81 -1.29 -29.12
CA MET A 183 29.56 -0.17 -30.04
C MET A 183 28.31 -0.37 -30.91
N PRO A 184 28.06 -1.55 -31.52
CA PRO A 184 26.83 -1.78 -32.28
C PRO A 184 25.56 -1.59 -31.43
N GLN A 185 25.59 -1.99 -30.15
CA GLN A 185 24.47 -1.80 -29.22
C GLN A 185 24.28 -0.33 -28.83
N ILE A 186 25.36 0.44 -28.69
CA ILE A 186 25.30 1.89 -28.46
C ILE A 186 24.72 2.61 -29.69
N GLU A 187 25.08 2.20 -30.91
CA GLU A 187 24.57 2.80 -32.14
C GLU A 187 23.08 2.49 -32.36
N VAL A 188 22.68 1.22 -32.20
CA VAL A 188 21.26 0.82 -32.24
C VAL A 188 20.46 1.55 -31.18
N MET A 189 20.94 1.64 -29.93
CA MET A 189 20.30 2.44 -28.89
C MET A 189 20.14 3.92 -29.27
N ARG A 190 21.20 4.53 -29.83
CA ARG A 190 21.18 5.94 -30.21
C ARG A 190 20.13 6.23 -31.29
N ASP A 191 19.97 5.33 -32.26
CA ASP A 191 18.94 5.48 -33.30
C ASP A 191 17.52 5.19 -32.76
N LEU A 192 17.35 4.13 -31.97
CA LEU A 192 16.08 3.81 -31.30
C LEU A 192 15.58 4.98 -30.42
N THR A 193 16.45 5.53 -29.56
CA THR A 193 16.12 6.69 -28.72
C THR A 193 15.80 7.93 -29.54
N LYS A 194 16.58 8.22 -30.59
CA LYS A 194 16.34 9.37 -31.48
C LYS A 194 14.97 9.31 -32.17
N ASN A 195 14.48 8.10 -32.46
CA ASN A 195 13.17 7.85 -33.04
C ASN A 195 12.06 7.60 -31.98
N ASN A 196 12.38 7.69 -30.68
CA ASN A 196 11.49 7.41 -29.54
C ASN A 196 10.84 6.01 -29.53
N VAL A 197 11.52 5.02 -30.11
CA VAL A 197 11.06 3.62 -30.20
C VAL A 197 12.06 2.66 -29.54
N MET A 198 11.61 1.45 -29.23
CA MET A 198 12.41 0.38 -28.63
C MET A 198 12.00 -0.99 -29.15
N SER A 199 12.98 -1.88 -29.33
CA SER A 199 12.78 -3.32 -29.49
C SER A 199 12.87 -4.04 -28.14
N PHE A 200 12.28 -5.23 -28.05
CA PHE A 200 12.25 -6.03 -26.83
C PHE A 200 13.67 -6.43 -26.34
N ASP A 201 14.53 -6.86 -27.26
CA ASP A 201 15.90 -7.32 -26.99
C ASP A 201 16.84 -6.20 -26.48
N CYS A 202 16.43 -4.95 -26.64
CA CYS A 202 17.17 -3.78 -26.17
C CYS A 202 16.62 -3.21 -24.86
N LEU A 203 15.50 -3.69 -24.29
CA LEU A 203 14.89 -3.08 -23.09
C LEU A 203 15.86 -2.85 -21.93
N TRP A 204 16.78 -3.80 -21.69
CA TRP A 204 17.82 -3.68 -20.66
C TRP A 204 18.73 -2.46 -20.82
N THR A 205 19.02 -2.03 -22.06
CA THR A 205 19.89 -0.87 -22.31
C THR A 205 19.26 0.44 -21.85
N VAL A 206 17.92 0.52 -21.79
CA VAL A 206 17.13 1.68 -21.31
C VAL A 206 16.87 1.62 -19.82
N LEU A 207 16.53 0.42 -19.34
CA LEU A 207 16.04 0.17 -17.99
C LEU A 207 17.18 -0.32 -17.10
N ALA A 208 18.16 0.56 -16.88
CA ALA A 208 19.33 0.28 -16.05
C ALA A 208 19.00 0.43 -14.54
N PRO A 209 19.53 -0.45 -13.66
CA PRO A 209 19.41 -0.29 -12.20
C PRO A 209 19.75 1.12 -11.70
N GLY A 210 19.00 1.58 -10.70
CA GLY A 210 19.06 2.95 -10.15
C GLY A 210 18.23 3.99 -10.92
N THR A 211 17.63 3.64 -12.07
CA THR A 211 16.77 4.55 -12.84
C THR A 211 15.38 4.69 -12.21
N GLU A 212 14.86 5.91 -12.10
CA GLU A 212 13.46 6.12 -11.75
C GLU A 212 12.56 5.85 -12.95
N ILE A 213 11.70 4.83 -12.84
CA ILE A 213 10.75 4.42 -13.88
C ILE A 213 9.36 4.99 -13.59
N TYR A 214 8.65 5.35 -14.65
CA TYR A 214 7.23 5.65 -14.64
C TYR A 214 6.41 4.42 -15.00
N THR A 215 5.31 4.21 -14.29
CA THR A 215 4.26 3.24 -14.64
C THR A 215 2.89 3.78 -14.21
N GLN A 216 1.81 3.10 -14.62
CA GLN A 216 0.45 3.38 -14.15
C GLN A 216 -0.11 2.18 -13.40
N VAL A 217 -0.44 2.38 -12.12
CA VAL A 217 -1.10 1.37 -11.29
C VAL A 217 -2.54 1.83 -11.06
N ASP A 218 -3.52 1.01 -11.47
CA ASP A 218 -4.95 1.32 -11.39
C ASP A 218 -5.38 2.62 -12.11
N GLY A 219 -4.61 3.08 -13.10
CA GLY A 219 -4.81 4.36 -13.79
C GLY A 219 -4.25 5.58 -13.05
N GLN A 220 -3.52 5.37 -11.94
CA GLN A 220 -2.81 6.41 -11.22
C GLN A 220 -1.31 6.41 -11.59
N PRO A 221 -0.71 7.59 -11.87
CA PRO A 221 0.70 7.67 -12.22
C PRO A 221 1.57 7.36 -11.01
N ARG A 222 2.61 6.54 -11.20
CA ARG A 222 3.50 6.09 -10.13
C ARG A 222 4.94 6.07 -10.62
N LEU A 223 5.84 6.58 -9.78
CA LEU A 223 7.26 6.36 -9.96
C LEU A 223 7.73 5.25 -9.01
N MET A 224 8.71 4.49 -9.49
CA MET A 224 9.44 3.49 -8.72
C MET A 224 10.92 3.61 -9.06
N GLU A 225 11.79 3.19 -8.15
CA GLU A 225 13.22 3.08 -8.41
C GLU A 225 13.53 1.64 -8.84
N LEU A 226 14.13 1.46 -10.01
CA LEU A 226 14.51 0.15 -10.52
C LEU A 226 15.72 -0.38 -9.74
N THR A 227 15.62 -1.58 -9.16
CA THR A 227 16.72 -2.23 -8.41
C THR A 227 17.44 -3.29 -9.25
N ASP A 228 16.70 -4.09 -10.02
CA ASP A 228 17.26 -5.10 -10.93
C ASP A 228 16.35 -5.28 -12.17
N SER A 229 16.89 -5.84 -13.25
CA SER A 229 16.13 -6.10 -14.48
C SER A 229 16.67 -7.32 -15.21
N ARG A 230 15.79 -8.24 -15.64
CA ARG A 230 16.20 -9.48 -16.32
C ARG A 230 15.17 -10.00 -17.32
N TYR A 231 15.68 -10.66 -18.35
CA TYR A 231 14.85 -11.47 -19.25
C TYR A 231 14.47 -12.80 -18.58
N GLY A 232 13.24 -13.23 -18.81
CA GLY A 232 12.70 -14.51 -18.37
C GLY A 232 11.82 -15.15 -19.43
N ALA A 233 11.50 -16.42 -19.24
CA ALA A 233 10.54 -17.15 -20.07
C ALA A 233 9.66 -18.03 -19.19
N ASN A 234 8.37 -18.08 -19.50
CA ASN A 234 7.36 -18.88 -18.81
C ASN A 234 6.42 -19.53 -19.85
N MET A 235 5.40 -20.26 -19.38
CA MET A 235 4.43 -20.97 -20.24
C MET A 235 3.59 -20.04 -21.15
N SER A 236 3.58 -18.74 -20.90
CA SER A 236 2.86 -17.72 -21.67
C SER A 236 3.76 -16.97 -22.68
N GLY A 237 5.08 -17.05 -22.53
CA GLY A 237 6.04 -16.42 -23.43
C GLY A 237 7.34 -15.97 -22.75
N GLU A 238 8.17 -15.27 -23.51
CA GLU A 238 9.29 -14.48 -22.98
C GLU A 238 8.78 -13.15 -22.43
N PHE A 239 9.43 -12.64 -21.38
CA PHE A 239 9.11 -11.39 -20.71
C PHE A 239 10.38 -10.73 -20.16
N PHE A 240 10.31 -9.43 -19.90
CA PHE A 240 11.36 -8.66 -19.24
C PHE A 240 10.84 -8.17 -17.88
N THR A 241 11.37 -8.75 -16.79
CA THR A 241 11.00 -8.39 -15.41
C THR A 241 11.85 -7.23 -14.92
N LEU A 242 11.18 -6.28 -14.30
CA LEU A 242 11.74 -5.14 -13.59
C LEU A 242 11.49 -5.32 -12.09
N GLU A 243 12.53 -5.56 -11.30
CA GLU A 243 12.43 -5.49 -9.85
C GLU A 243 12.60 -4.04 -9.42
N CYS A 244 11.61 -3.52 -8.70
CA CYS A 244 11.47 -2.10 -8.41
C CYS A 244 11.16 -1.89 -6.93
N ARG A 245 11.58 -0.76 -6.36
CA ARG A 245 11.18 -0.33 -5.02
C ARG A 245 10.40 0.98 -5.03
N TYR A 246 9.48 1.11 -4.08
CA TYR A 246 8.72 2.34 -3.80
C TYR A 246 8.65 2.57 -2.29
N ILE A 247 8.15 3.73 -1.86
CA ILE A 247 8.02 4.07 -0.44
C ILE A 247 6.58 3.92 0.03
N ASP A 248 6.42 3.26 1.17
CA ASP A 248 5.13 2.98 1.82
C ASP A 248 5.25 3.24 3.34
N CYS A 249 4.15 3.13 4.08
CA CYS A 249 4.13 3.38 5.53
C CYS A 249 3.29 2.36 6.32
N ASP A 250 3.66 2.16 7.58
CA ASP A 250 2.98 1.29 8.57
C ASP A 250 2.18 2.11 9.62
N GLY A 251 2.13 3.44 9.50
CA GLY A 251 1.48 4.33 10.46
C GLY A 251 2.41 4.90 11.54
N SER A 252 3.66 4.42 11.61
CA SER A 252 4.70 4.88 12.54
C SER A 252 5.98 5.29 11.82
N SER A 253 6.30 4.59 10.73
CA SER A 253 7.54 4.71 9.97
C SER A 253 7.28 4.61 8.46
N PHE A 254 8.27 5.04 7.68
CA PHE A 254 8.29 4.87 6.24
C PHE A 254 9.33 3.81 5.86
N GLY A 255 9.02 3.00 4.86
CA GLY A 255 9.88 1.91 4.39
C GLY A 255 9.88 1.73 2.88
N TYR A 256 10.94 1.11 2.37
CA TYR A 256 10.98 0.65 0.99
C TYR A 256 10.25 -0.68 0.83
N VAL A 257 9.44 -0.79 -0.21
CA VAL A 257 8.72 -2.00 -0.60
C VAL A 257 9.16 -2.43 -1.99
N SER A 258 9.63 -3.67 -2.12
CA SER A 258 9.96 -4.27 -3.41
C SER A 258 8.70 -4.80 -4.12
N THR A 259 8.69 -4.67 -5.44
CA THR A 259 7.63 -5.17 -6.33
C THR A 259 8.22 -5.49 -7.70
N SER A 260 7.53 -6.29 -8.51
CA SER A 260 7.96 -6.65 -9.87
C SER A 260 6.95 -6.16 -10.91
N LEU A 261 7.45 -5.67 -12.04
CA LEU A 261 6.67 -5.33 -13.23
C LEU A 261 7.22 -6.12 -14.40
N ASP A 262 6.34 -6.78 -15.15
CA ASP A 262 6.73 -7.57 -16.33
C ASP A 262 6.32 -6.84 -17.62
N ILE A 263 7.23 -6.81 -18.59
CA ILE A 263 6.95 -6.39 -19.96
C ILE A 263 6.94 -7.64 -20.84
N ASP A 264 5.76 -8.02 -21.34
CA ASP A 264 5.62 -9.15 -22.27
C ASP A 264 6.39 -8.92 -23.58
N LYS A 265 6.93 -9.99 -24.18
CA LYS A 265 7.59 -9.93 -25.48
C LYS A 265 6.69 -9.34 -26.57
N PHE A 266 7.30 -8.52 -27.42
CA PHE A 266 6.64 -7.92 -28.57
C PHE A 266 7.56 -7.93 -29.79
N ASP A 267 6.95 -8.11 -30.96
CA ASP A 267 7.68 -8.12 -32.22
C ASP A 267 7.92 -6.70 -32.75
N GLY A 268 9.07 -6.50 -33.40
CA GLY A 268 9.45 -5.23 -34.01
C GLY A 268 9.81 -4.15 -32.98
N VAL A 269 9.30 -2.93 -33.20
CA VAL A 269 9.56 -1.76 -32.34
C VAL A 269 8.26 -1.14 -31.85
N ARG A 270 8.24 -0.71 -30.58
CA ARG A 270 7.15 0.04 -29.94
C ARG A 270 7.63 1.40 -29.46
N ARG A 271 6.75 2.37 -29.24
CA ARG A 271 7.16 3.65 -28.64
C ARG A 271 7.49 3.45 -27.16
N LEU A 272 8.54 4.12 -26.67
CA LEU A 272 8.96 4.04 -25.26
C LEU A 272 7.82 4.32 -24.28
N ILE A 273 6.99 5.32 -24.59
CA ILE A 273 5.85 5.75 -23.75
C ILE A 273 4.64 4.80 -23.80
N GLU A 274 4.66 3.76 -24.63
CA GLU A 274 3.62 2.72 -24.71
C GLU A 274 3.97 1.46 -23.92
N LEU A 275 5.19 1.39 -23.37
CA LEU A 275 5.61 0.31 -22.49
C LEU A 275 4.90 0.45 -21.12
N VAL A 276 4.65 -0.69 -20.47
CA VAL A 276 4.04 -0.77 -19.12
C VAL A 276 4.86 0.02 -18.09
N ALA A 277 6.18 0.06 -18.28
CA ALA A 277 7.07 0.97 -17.58
C ALA A 277 8.18 1.50 -18.50
N PHE A 278 8.60 2.74 -18.28
CA PHE A 278 9.69 3.41 -19.01
C PHE A 278 10.38 4.48 -18.12
N PRO A 279 11.61 4.95 -18.42
CA PRO A 279 12.28 5.95 -17.60
C PRO A 279 11.49 7.26 -17.47
N CYS A 280 11.30 7.75 -16.25
CA CYS A 280 10.37 8.85 -15.96
C CYS A 280 10.71 10.16 -16.67
N HIS A 281 11.99 10.41 -16.94
CA HIS A 281 12.47 11.60 -17.65
C HIS A 281 12.03 11.65 -19.13
N LEU A 282 11.49 10.56 -19.68
CA LEU A 282 10.93 10.49 -21.03
C LEU A 282 9.40 10.71 -21.07
N HIS A 283 8.76 11.01 -19.94
CA HIS A 283 7.34 11.35 -19.90
C HIS A 283 7.08 12.66 -20.69
N PRO A 284 6.01 12.77 -21.50
CA PRO A 284 5.75 13.98 -22.29
C PRO A 284 5.64 15.25 -21.44
N ASP A 285 4.94 15.16 -20.30
CA ASP A 285 4.72 16.25 -19.37
C ASP A 285 5.45 15.98 -18.03
N VAL A 286 6.79 16.06 -18.02
CA VAL A 286 7.58 15.79 -16.80
C VAL A 286 7.24 16.77 -15.66
N ASP A 287 7.14 18.07 -15.96
CA ASP A 287 6.93 19.10 -14.92
C ASP A 287 5.62 18.89 -14.15
N THR A 288 4.51 18.64 -14.85
CA THR A 288 3.20 18.43 -14.21
C THR A 288 3.13 17.10 -13.46
N LEU A 289 3.81 16.06 -13.96
CA LEU A 289 3.97 14.79 -13.28
C LEU A 289 4.75 14.96 -11.96
N VAL A 290 5.92 15.61 -11.99
CA VAL A 290 6.76 15.86 -10.82
C VAL A 290 6.04 16.73 -9.80
N ASP A 291 5.39 17.81 -10.23
CA ASP A 291 4.61 18.70 -9.34
C ASP A 291 3.42 17.95 -8.67
N ARG A 292 2.69 17.11 -9.42
CA ARG A 292 1.59 16.28 -8.87
C ARG A 292 2.10 15.23 -7.89
N LEU A 293 3.20 14.55 -8.21
CA LEU A 293 3.77 13.49 -7.38
C LEU A 293 4.37 14.04 -6.08
N HIS A 294 5.05 15.18 -6.12
CA HIS A 294 5.49 15.85 -4.89
C HIS A 294 4.30 16.25 -4.01
N ALA A 295 3.26 16.86 -4.57
CA ALA A 295 2.06 17.21 -3.80
C ALA A 295 1.35 15.98 -3.20
N ARG A 296 1.35 14.85 -3.91
CA ARG A 296 0.86 13.57 -3.37
C ARG A 296 1.76 13.02 -2.28
N GLY A 297 3.08 13.07 -2.45
CA GLY A 297 4.06 12.60 -1.47
C GLY A 297 4.06 13.43 -0.18
N GLU A 298 3.86 14.76 -0.27
CA GLU A 298 3.66 15.62 0.91
C GLU A 298 2.36 15.27 1.65
N ARG A 299 1.26 14.99 0.93
CA ARG A 299 0.03 14.48 1.57
C ARG A 299 0.21 13.09 2.16
N PHE A 300 0.93 12.19 1.50
CA PHE A 300 1.23 10.85 2.02
C PHE A 300 2.03 10.94 3.32
N GLU A 301 3.03 11.84 3.38
CA GLU A 301 3.80 12.13 4.59
C GLU A 301 2.90 12.68 5.72
N GLN A 302 1.98 13.59 5.41
CA GLN A 302 1.01 14.17 6.36
C GLN A 302 -0.09 13.22 6.84
N LEU A 303 -0.31 12.10 6.15
CA LEU A 303 -1.33 11.10 6.46
C LEU A 303 -0.73 9.82 7.10
N ASN A 304 0.57 9.82 7.40
CA ASN A 304 1.20 8.73 8.14
C ASN A 304 0.94 8.90 9.64
N GLY A 305 0.12 8.02 10.19
CA GLY A 305 -0.33 8.09 11.57
C GLY A 305 -1.81 7.75 11.68
N PHE A 306 -2.46 8.33 12.70
CA PHE A 306 -3.89 8.23 12.93
C PHE A 306 -4.61 9.51 12.50
N HIS A 307 -5.58 9.42 11.59
CA HIS A 307 -6.36 10.57 11.13
C HIS A 307 -7.83 10.22 10.88
N HIS A 308 -8.75 11.04 11.40
CA HIS A 308 -10.18 10.99 11.04
C HIS A 308 -10.46 11.99 9.89
N MET A 309 -10.79 11.47 8.71
CA MET A 309 -10.87 12.25 7.46
C MET A 309 -12.14 11.93 6.66
N SER A 310 -12.40 12.69 5.59
CA SER A 310 -13.48 12.43 4.63
C SER A 310 -12.92 11.85 3.33
N TYR A 311 -13.66 10.94 2.70
CA TYR A 311 -13.30 10.32 1.43
C TYR A 311 -14.43 10.42 0.40
N SER A 312 -14.08 10.72 -0.85
CA SER A 312 -15.00 10.67 -1.99
C SER A 312 -14.31 10.09 -3.22
N GLY A 313 -14.86 9.02 -3.78
CA GLY A 313 -14.36 8.36 -4.99
C GLY A 313 -14.25 6.84 -4.84
N PHE A 314 -13.45 6.23 -5.71
CA PHE A 314 -13.21 4.79 -5.70
C PHE A 314 -12.19 4.39 -4.62
N TYR A 315 -12.45 3.31 -3.90
CA TYR A 315 -11.51 2.70 -2.94
C TYR A 315 -11.45 1.19 -3.18
N LYS A 316 -10.37 0.54 -2.72
CA LYS A 316 -10.25 -0.93 -2.77
C LYS A 316 -10.54 -1.51 -1.39
N ALA A 317 -11.38 -2.53 -1.32
CA ALA A 317 -11.57 -3.31 -0.10
C ALA A 317 -11.45 -4.80 -0.39
N ARG A 318 -10.85 -5.56 0.54
CA ARG A 318 -10.83 -7.01 0.49
C ARG A 318 -12.21 -7.54 0.89
N SER A 319 -12.78 -8.39 0.06
CA SER A 319 -14.08 -9.04 0.27
C SER A 319 -13.86 -10.55 0.16
N SER A 320 -13.81 -11.23 1.31
CA SER A 320 -13.53 -12.67 1.51
C SER A 320 -12.25 -13.21 0.84
N ARG A 321 -12.23 -13.32 -0.50
CA ARG A 321 -11.09 -13.80 -1.31
C ARG A 321 -10.70 -12.90 -2.48
N GLN A 322 -11.41 -11.78 -2.70
CA GLN A 322 -11.17 -10.87 -3.82
C GLN A 322 -11.04 -9.43 -3.35
N ILE A 323 -10.10 -8.68 -3.94
CA ILE A 323 -10.05 -7.23 -3.81
C ILE A 323 -11.06 -6.64 -4.79
N ARG A 324 -11.99 -5.81 -4.30
CA ARG A 324 -13.01 -5.16 -5.12
C ARG A 324 -12.87 -3.64 -5.04
N LYS A 325 -12.94 -2.97 -6.19
CA LYS A 325 -13.15 -1.52 -6.26
C LYS A 325 -14.61 -1.21 -5.90
N ARG A 326 -14.80 -0.32 -4.94
CA ARG A 326 -16.11 0.22 -4.51
C ARG A 326 -16.06 1.74 -4.64
N HIS A 327 -17.22 2.39 -4.72
CA HIS A 327 -17.34 3.85 -4.77
C HIS A 327 -18.08 4.35 -3.53
N VAL A 328 -17.68 5.50 -3.00
CA VAL A 328 -18.43 6.20 -1.94
C VAL A 328 -18.31 7.70 -2.10
N GLU A 329 -19.33 8.44 -1.67
CA GLU A 329 -19.35 9.90 -1.67
C GLU A 329 -19.43 10.41 -0.24
N SER A 330 -18.55 11.35 0.12
CA SER A 330 -18.51 12.03 1.42
C SER A 330 -18.52 11.11 2.67
N SER A 331 -17.92 9.92 2.58
CA SER A 331 -17.81 9.00 3.73
C SER A 331 -16.82 9.55 4.76
N ARG A 332 -17.11 9.31 6.04
CA ARG A 332 -16.09 9.37 7.09
C ARG A 332 -15.16 8.15 6.95
N ILE A 333 -13.86 8.35 7.08
CA ILE A 333 -12.83 7.30 7.08
C ILE A 333 -11.85 7.53 8.22
N ILE A 334 -11.26 6.45 8.73
CA ILE A 334 -10.14 6.49 9.67
C ILE A 334 -8.91 5.98 8.94
N ILE A 335 -7.85 6.77 8.91
CA ILE A 335 -6.53 6.36 8.40
C ILE A 335 -5.77 5.85 9.61
N ASP A 336 -5.39 4.58 9.57
CA ASP A 336 -4.71 3.84 10.64
C ASP A 336 -4.04 2.61 10.00
N PRO A 337 -2.86 2.78 9.37
CA PRO A 337 -2.20 1.68 8.67
C PRO A 337 -1.77 0.57 9.63
N HIS A 338 -1.36 0.90 10.85
CA HIS A 338 -0.97 -0.06 11.88
C HIS A 338 -2.11 -1.04 12.22
N THR A 339 -3.33 -0.53 12.44
CA THR A 339 -4.47 -1.42 12.76
C THR A 339 -4.98 -2.15 11.51
N PHE A 340 -4.82 -1.58 10.32
CA PHE A 340 -5.09 -2.26 9.06
C PHE A 340 -4.19 -3.50 8.87
N ASP A 341 -2.92 -3.44 9.27
CA ASP A 341 -2.01 -4.58 9.17
C ASP A 341 -2.36 -5.72 10.14
N ILE A 342 -2.98 -5.41 11.29
CA ILE A 342 -3.44 -6.39 12.28
C ILE A 342 -4.78 -7.04 11.87
N TYR A 343 -5.81 -6.23 11.58
CA TYR A 343 -7.19 -6.72 11.39
C TYR A 343 -7.67 -6.73 9.92
N GLY A 344 -6.94 -6.08 9.01
CA GLY A 344 -7.35 -5.86 7.63
C GLY A 344 -6.68 -6.82 6.66
N THR A 345 -5.62 -6.34 6.01
CA THR A 345 -4.78 -7.15 5.12
C THR A 345 -3.34 -6.79 5.45
N PRO A 346 -2.47 -7.73 5.84
CA PRO A 346 -1.09 -7.41 6.12
C PRO A 346 -0.46 -6.65 4.96
N GLY A 347 0.05 -5.46 5.25
CA GLY A 347 0.82 -4.65 4.32
C GLY A 347 2.08 -5.37 3.84
N PRO A 348 2.74 -4.83 2.81
CA PRO A 348 4.05 -5.31 2.39
C PRO A 348 5.07 -5.07 3.50
N GLY A 349 6.04 -5.99 3.64
CA GLY A 349 7.15 -5.81 4.58
C GLY A 349 7.97 -4.57 4.24
N LEU A 350 8.14 -3.69 5.22
CA LEU A 350 8.90 -2.45 5.07
C LEU A 350 10.41 -2.67 5.26
N GLY A 351 11.19 -2.38 4.23
CA GLY A 351 12.65 -2.28 4.31
C GLY A 351 13.10 -0.92 4.86
N SER A 352 14.21 -0.90 5.62
CA SER A 352 14.74 0.32 6.24
C SER A 352 15.11 1.40 5.21
N ILE A 353 14.59 2.60 5.38
CA ILE A 353 14.99 3.78 4.59
C ILE A 353 16.44 4.22 4.88
N ASN A 354 16.93 3.96 6.10
CA ASN A 354 18.25 4.43 6.55
C ASN A 354 19.41 3.51 6.10
N ALA A 355 19.12 2.37 5.46
CA ALA A 355 20.13 1.39 5.04
C ALA A 355 21.09 1.89 3.94
N ALA A 356 20.82 3.07 3.34
CA ALA A 356 21.68 3.69 2.33
C ALA A 356 22.72 4.69 2.92
N ALA A 357 22.74 4.90 4.24
CA ALA A 357 23.70 5.77 4.92
C ALA A 357 24.75 4.92 5.68
N ASP A 358 25.68 4.32 4.93
CA ASP A 358 26.89 3.74 5.52
C ASP A 358 27.75 4.88 6.12
N PRO A 359 28.03 4.92 7.44
CA PRO A 359 28.65 6.09 8.10
C PRO A 359 30.13 6.33 7.77
N GLY A 360 30.70 5.65 6.76
CA GLY A 360 32.13 5.65 6.44
C GLY A 360 32.55 6.52 5.23
N ARG A 361 31.63 7.20 4.54
CA ARG A 361 31.98 8.15 3.46
C ARG A 361 32.19 9.55 4.01
N ASP A 362 33.35 9.75 4.63
CA ASP A 362 33.90 11.10 4.82
C ASP A 362 34.04 11.79 3.45
N ALA A 363 33.68 13.07 3.40
CA ALA A 363 33.78 13.89 2.21
C ALA A 363 35.24 14.32 1.98
N THR A 364 36.04 13.44 1.39
CA THR A 364 37.24 13.85 0.66
C THR A 364 36.84 14.53 -0.65
N ASP A 365 37.50 15.65 -1.00
CA ASP A 365 37.23 16.47 -2.20
C ASP A 365 37.63 15.79 -3.53
N GLU A 366 37.11 14.59 -3.79
CA GLU A 366 37.10 13.98 -5.12
C GLU A 366 35.73 14.18 -5.77
N GLU A 367 35.69 14.62 -7.04
CA GLU A 367 34.44 14.75 -7.78
C GLU A 367 33.67 13.42 -7.79
N PRO A 368 32.38 13.38 -7.39
CA PRO A 368 31.67 12.12 -7.32
C PRO A 368 31.56 11.48 -8.72
N LEU A 369 32.05 10.24 -8.84
CA LEU A 369 31.96 9.35 -10.02
C LEU A 369 30.53 9.08 -10.54
N ALA A 370 29.52 9.69 -9.92
CA ALA A 370 28.14 9.80 -10.38
C ALA A 370 27.94 10.84 -11.51
N VAL A 371 28.91 11.72 -11.79
CA VAL A 371 28.76 12.81 -12.78
C VAL A 371 29.05 12.39 -14.23
N VAL A 372 29.70 11.24 -14.47
CA VAL A 372 29.95 10.77 -15.85
C VAL A 372 28.68 10.17 -16.46
N PRO A 373 28.15 10.72 -17.59
CA PRO A 373 26.92 10.23 -18.20
C PRO A 373 27.03 8.77 -18.65
N ASN A 374 26.13 7.90 -18.16
CA ASN A 374 25.94 6.59 -18.76
C ASN A 374 25.40 6.72 -20.21
N VAL A 375 25.42 5.64 -20.98
CA VAL A 375 25.03 5.67 -22.41
C VAL A 375 23.64 6.27 -22.62
N MET A 376 22.67 5.88 -21.79
CA MET A 376 21.32 6.42 -21.78
C MET A 376 21.30 7.91 -21.47
N LEU A 377 21.97 8.34 -20.39
CA LEU A 377 21.98 9.73 -19.94
C LEU A 377 22.50 10.69 -21.01
N ARG A 378 23.42 10.24 -21.87
CA ARG A 378 23.90 11.03 -23.01
C ARG A 378 22.85 11.11 -24.12
N ALA A 379 22.23 9.98 -24.47
CA ALA A 379 21.17 9.89 -25.48
C ALA A 379 19.91 10.69 -25.10
N THR A 380 19.53 10.69 -23.81
CA THR A 380 18.34 11.37 -23.28
C THR A 380 18.66 12.68 -22.53
N SER A 381 19.89 13.18 -22.66
CA SER A 381 20.47 14.27 -21.85
C SER A 381 19.61 15.54 -21.74
N HIS A 382 18.93 15.94 -22.81
CA HIS A 382 18.02 17.09 -22.76
C HIS A 382 16.82 16.83 -21.82
N ALA A 383 16.12 15.71 -22.02
CA ALA A 383 14.96 15.33 -21.23
C ALA A 383 15.32 15.08 -19.75
N TYR A 384 16.49 14.46 -19.51
CA TYR A 384 17.01 14.28 -18.16
C TYR A 384 17.33 15.60 -17.44
N ARG A 385 17.89 16.61 -18.14
CA ARG A 385 18.14 17.94 -17.56
C ARG A 385 16.85 18.69 -17.23
N VAL A 386 15.80 18.54 -18.04
CA VAL A 386 14.46 19.05 -17.73
C VAL A 386 13.94 18.40 -16.45
N TYR A 387 13.97 17.07 -16.35
CA TYR A 387 13.58 16.33 -15.14
C TYR A 387 14.36 16.76 -13.89
N GLN A 388 15.69 16.82 -13.96
CA GLN A 388 16.51 17.29 -12.84
C GLN A 388 16.13 18.72 -12.42
N SER A 389 15.90 19.63 -13.38
CA SER A 389 15.49 20.99 -13.07
C SER A 389 14.13 21.05 -12.33
N ALA A 390 13.18 20.17 -12.70
CA ALA A 390 11.89 20.05 -12.03
C ALA A 390 12.02 19.58 -10.57
N VAL A 391 12.85 18.56 -10.32
CA VAL A 391 13.13 18.05 -8.96
C VAL A 391 13.91 19.09 -8.14
N GLU A 392 14.87 19.80 -8.74
CA GLU A 392 15.63 20.88 -8.08
C GLU A 392 14.75 22.03 -7.58
N ARG A 393 13.67 22.38 -8.30
CA ARG A 393 12.69 23.40 -7.85
C ARG A 393 12.14 23.06 -6.46
N HIS A 394 11.89 21.78 -6.18
CA HIS A 394 11.40 21.30 -4.89
C HIS A 394 12.52 21.10 -3.86
N ASN A 395 13.71 20.67 -4.27
CA ASN A 395 14.87 20.59 -3.36
C ASN A 395 15.25 21.96 -2.77
N LYS A 396 15.19 23.03 -3.55
CA LYS A 396 15.47 24.40 -3.07
C LYS A 396 14.41 24.85 -2.06
N ARG A 397 13.12 24.73 -2.42
CA ARG A 397 11.99 25.01 -1.51
C ARG A 397 12.04 24.21 -0.20
N ALA A 398 12.54 22.98 -0.24
CA ALA A 398 12.67 22.13 0.96
C ALA A 398 13.83 22.54 1.87
N LYS A 399 14.90 23.16 1.35
CA LYS A 399 15.98 23.72 2.17
C LYS A 399 15.56 25.00 2.92
N ASP A 400 14.64 25.77 2.35
CA ASP A 400 14.09 26.96 3.00
C ASP A 400 13.11 26.61 4.15
N SER A 401 12.54 25.40 4.16
CA SER A 401 11.72 24.86 5.25
C SER A 401 12.59 24.08 6.25
N LEU A 402 13.09 24.75 7.28
CA LEU A 402 13.91 24.13 8.33
C LEU A 402 13.14 23.08 9.18
N SER A 403 13.79 21.92 9.36
CA SER A 403 13.74 21.05 10.54
C SER A 403 12.43 20.40 11.01
N ASP A 404 11.64 19.74 10.14
CA ASP A 404 10.61 18.78 10.63
C ASP A 404 10.16 17.70 9.60
N ARG A 405 10.95 17.47 8.55
CA ARG A 405 10.56 16.63 7.40
C ARG A 405 11.26 15.27 7.42
N THR A 406 10.48 14.20 7.45
CA THR A 406 10.96 12.81 7.52
C THR A 406 11.41 12.25 6.17
N LEU A 407 10.81 12.71 5.07
CA LEU A 407 11.14 12.29 3.71
C LEU A 407 11.81 13.40 2.90
N SER A 408 12.89 13.04 2.21
CA SER A 408 13.52 13.91 1.21
C SER A 408 12.61 14.12 -0.01
N PRO A 409 12.77 15.20 -0.78
CA PRO A 409 11.93 15.44 -1.95
C PRO A 409 12.01 14.31 -2.99
N LYS A 410 13.19 13.70 -3.21
CA LYS A 410 13.33 12.54 -4.10
C LYS A 410 12.49 11.35 -3.61
N GLN A 411 12.47 11.11 -2.29
CA GLN A 411 11.67 10.04 -1.70
C GLN A 411 10.16 10.29 -1.85
N ARG A 412 9.71 11.55 -1.74
CA ARG A 412 8.28 11.91 -1.96
C ARG A 412 7.75 11.52 -3.34
N LEU A 413 8.60 11.51 -4.37
CA LEU A 413 8.23 11.05 -5.71
C LEU A 413 7.94 9.54 -5.78
N LEU A 414 8.60 8.75 -4.92
CA LEU A 414 8.46 7.30 -4.81
C LEU A 414 7.34 6.88 -3.85
N CYS A 415 6.68 7.81 -3.17
CA CYS A 415 5.58 7.51 -2.25
C CYS A 415 4.40 6.82 -2.97
N ASN A 416 3.81 5.88 -2.25
CA ASN A 416 2.61 5.18 -2.67
C ASN A 416 1.45 6.15 -2.95
N HIS A 417 0.51 5.68 -3.76
CA HIS A 417 -0.66 6.43 -4.22
C HIS A 417 -1.92 6.14 -3.40
N VAL A 418 -1.85 5.14 -2.50
CA VAL A 418 -2.90 4.74 -1.57
C VAL A 418 -2.40 4.80 -0.13
N VAL A 419 -3.31 5.06 0.81
CA VAL A 419 -3.12 4.87 2.26
C VAL A 419 -4.14 3.86 2.79
N ARG A 420 -3.78 3.22 3.91
CA ARG A 420 -4.56 2.15 4.56
C ARG A 420 -5.43 2.70 5.67
N GLY A 421 -6.65 2.18 5.78
CA GLY A 421 -7.58 2.61 6.82
C GLY A 421 -8.91 1.88 6.82
N TYR A 422 -9.87 2.44 7.56
CA TYR A 422 -11.19 1.88 7.78
C TYR A 422 -12.30 2.81 7.24
N CYS A 423 -13.26 2.22 6.51
CA CYS A 423 -14.44 2.93 6.04
C CYS A 423 -15.58 2.79 7.06
N LEU A 424 -15.88 3.83 7.84
CA LEU A 424 -16.91 3.77 8.90
C LEU A 424 -18.31 3.42 8.38
N SER A 425 -18.72 3.98 7.24
CA SER A 425 -20.05 3.74 6.67
C SER A 425 -20.29 2.31 6.15
N PHE A 426 -19.23 1.59 5.78
CA PHE A 426 -19.33 0.21 5.25
C PHE A 426 -18.68 -0.85 6.16
N LYS A 427 -18.02 -0.43 7.25
CA LYS A 427 -17.36 -1.29 8.24
C LYS A 427 -16.30 -2.21 7.63
N THR A 428 -15.55 -1.69 6.66
CA THR A 428 -14.51 -2.44 5.93
C THR A 428 -13.16 -1.74 5.97
N TRP A 429 -12.10 -2.50 6.26
CA TRP A 429 -10.72 -2.15 5.94
C TRP A 429 -10.54 -1.95 4.43
N ALA A 430 -9.86 -0.87 4.06
CA ALA A 430 -9.73 -0.41 2.68
C ALA A 430 -8.41 0.34 2.40
N GLU A 431 -8.03 0.34 1.13
CA GLU A 431 -7.00 1.22 0.56
C GLU A 431 -7.70 2.41 -0.13
N PHE A 432 -7.32 3.63 0.26
CA PHE A 432 -7.90 4.89 -0.20
C PHE A 432 -6.88 5.68 -1.00
N TYR A 433 -7.25 6.29 -2.14
CA TYR A 433 -6.32 7.12 -2.91
C TYR A 433 -6.04 8.44 -2.20
N VAL A 434 -4.75 8.78 -2.04
CA VAL A 434 -4.28 9.97 -1.30
C VAL A 434 -4.93 11.27 -1.80
N GLU A 435 -5.15 11.39 -3.11
CA GLU A 435 -5.70 12.59 -3.74
C GLU A 435 -7.21 12.80 -3.47
N ASN A 436 -7.92 11.75 -3.06
CA ASN A 436 -9.37 11.75 -2.81
C ASN A 436 -9.72 11.95 -1.32
N ILE A 437 -8.71 12.13 -0.47
CA ILE A 437 -8.84 12.35 0.98
C ILE A 437 -8.94 13.86 1.22
N GLY A 438 -9.93 14.26 2.00
CA GLY A 438 -10.18 15.67 2.33
C GLY A 438 -10.59 15.86 3.79
N PRO A 439 -10.59 17.12 4.27
CA PRO A 439 -11.03 17.44 5.62
C PRO A 439 -12.52 17.12 5.79
N ILE A 440 -12.89 16.74 7.02
CA ILE A 440 -14.28 16.52 7.38
C ILE A 440 -15.06 17.84 7.37
N ARG A 441 -16.23 17.82 6.71
CA ARG A 441 -17.25 18.85 6.89
C ARG A 441 -18.13 18.44 8.08
N TRP A 442 -17.88 19.09 9.20
CA TRP A 442 -18.64 18.97 10.44
C TRP A 442 -19.92 19.82 10.38
N SER A 443 -20.95 19.40 11.12
CA SER A 443 -22.23 20.09 11.24
C SER A 443 -22.38 20.69 12.64
N ASP A 444 -21.72 21.84 12.87
CA ASP A 444 -21.77 22.57 14.16
C ASP A 444 -23.21 22.88 14.63
N ASP A 445 -24.16 22.98 13.69
CA ASP A 445 -25.59 23.22 13.90
C ASP A 445 -26.39 22.01 14.44
N ALA A 446 -25.83 20.79 14.44
CA ALA A 446 -26.58 19.56 14.74
C ALA A 446 -27.07 19.51 16.20
N PHE A 447 -26.15 19.67 17.16
CA PHE A 447 -26.46 19.60 18.58
C PHE A 447 -27.30 20.79 19.10
N PRO A 448 -27.11 22.04 18.64
CA PRO A 448 -28.03 23.15 18.96
C PRO A 448 -29.48 22.87 18.54
N ARG A 449 -29.73 22.33 17.34
CA ARG A 449 -31.07 22.06 16.79
C ARG A 449 -31.77 20.83 17.40
N LEU A 450 -31.05 19.97 18.11
CA LEU A 450 -31.62 18.79 18.77
C LEU A 450 -32.60 19.19 19.88
N VAL A 451 -33.80 18.61 19.92
CA VAL A 451 -34.77 18.85 21.01
C VAL A 451 -34.56 17.83 22.13
N LEU A 452 -34.07 18.28 23.27
CA LEU A 452 -33.92 17.49 24.50
C LEU A 452 -34.53 18.25 25.70
N PRO A 453 -34.91 17.56 26.79
CA PRO A 453 -35.34 18.21 28.02
C PRO A 453 -34.25 19.13 28.61
N HIS A 454 -34.66 20.15 29.37
CA HIS A 454 -33.77 21.16 29.93
C HIS A 454 -32.64 20.55 30.79
N GLY A 455 -31.42 21.07 30.66
CA GLY A 455 -30.23 20.60 31.40
C GLY A 455 -29.54 19.35 30.81
N TYR A 456 -30.26 18.47 30.10
CA TYR A 456 -29.66 17.23 29.55
C TYR A 456 -28.53 17.51 28.56
N LYS A 457 -28.64 18.57 27.74
CA LYS A 457 -27.56 18.98 26.82
C LYS A 457 -26.27 19.34 27.54
N GLU A 458 -26.36 20.03 28.68
CA GLU A 458 -25.21 20.47 29.47
C GLU A 458 -24.53 19.28 30.14
N ILE A 459 -25.32 18.35 30.68
CA ILE A 459 -24.86 17.08 31.25
C ILE A 459 -24.11 16.26 30.19
N ILE A 460 -24.74 15.99 29.04
CA ILE A 460 -24.12 15.24 27.93
C ILE A 460 -22.81 15.89 27.51
N ARG A 461 -22.81 17.21 27.29
CA ARG A 461 -21.62 17.94 26.85
C ARG A 461 -20.49 17.84 27.86
N ALA A 462 -20.77 18.10 29.14
CA ALA A 462 -19.76 18.07 30.20
C ALA A 462 -19.11 16.68 30.36
N PHE A 463 -19.92 15.61 30.43
CA PHE A 463 -19.39 14.25 30.58
C PHE A 463 -18.61 13.77 29.36
N VAL A 464 -19.08 14.08 28.15
CA VAL A 464 -18.37 13.67 26.93
C VAL A 464 -17.09 14.47 26.73
N GLN A 465 -17.07 15.77 27.03
CA GLN A 465 -15.84 16.57 26.99
C GLN A 465 -14.79 16.08 27.99
N GLU A 466 -15.19 15.84 29.24
CA GLU A 466 -14.30 15.31 30.28
C GLU A 466 -13.69 13.96 29.88
N GLN A 467 -14.51 13.04 29.37
CA GLN A 467 -14.03 11.70 28.99
C GLN A 467 -13.15 11.70 27.73
N LEU A 468 -13.42 12.59 26.77
CA LEU A 468 -12.57 12.74 25.58
C LEU A 468 -11.25 13.49 25.87
N ALA A 469 -11.18 14.25 26.97
CA ALA A 469 -10.01 15.01 27.39
C ALA A 469 -9.12 14.28 28.41
N ARG A 470 -9.52 13.08 28.86
CA ARG A 470 -8.70 12.23 29.72
C ARG A 470 -7.61 11.53 28.92
N ASP A 471 -6.38 12.03 29.05
CA ASP A 471 -5.19 11.22 28.85
C ASP A 471 -5.06 10.18 29.99
N ASP A 472 -4.35 9.07 29.71
CA ASP A 472 -4.29 7.80 30.49
C ASP A 472 -3.80 7.85 31.96
N GLU A 473 -3.69 9.02 32.61
CA GLU A 473 -3.02 9.18 33.92
C GLU A 473 -3.92 8.99 35.17
N PHE A 474 -5.24 8.87 35.07
CA PHE A 474 -6.13 8.73 36.23
C PHE A 474 -6.97 7.45 36.22
N ASP A 475 -6.37 6.34 36.66
CA ASP A 475 -7.04 5.06 36.84
C ASP A 475 -7.71 4.95 38.22
N ASP A 476 -8.78 4.14 38.30
CA ASP A 476 -9.53 3.91 39.54
C ASP A 476 -8.74 2.98 40.50
N ILE A 477 -9.29 2.70 41.69
CA ILE A 477 -8.70 1.82 42.72
C ILE A 477 -8.40 0.40 42.17
N VAL A 478 -8.99 0.02 41.03
CA VAL A 478 -8.66 -1.16 40.25
C VAL A 478 -8.39 -0.77 38.78
N TYR A 479 -7.15 -1.00 38.32
CA TYR A 479 -6.69 -0.69 36.97
C TYR A 479 -7.68 -1.15 35.89
N GLY A 480 -8.25 -0.20 35.14
CA GLY A 480 -9.13 -0.45 34.00
C GLY A 480 -10.59 -0.78 34.29
N LYS A 481 -11.13 -0.47 35.47
CA LYS A 481 -12.59 -0.55 35.74
C LYS A 481 -13.23 0.83 35.79
N GLY A 482 -14.48 0.92 35.32
CA GLY A 482 -15.32 2.13 35.49
C GLY A 482 -14.92 3.35 34.64
N LEU A 483 -14.00 3.21 33.68
CA LEU A 483 -13.50 4.31 32.85
C LEU A 483 -14.42 4.64 31.65
N GLY A 484 -15.39 3.80 31.31
CA GLY A 484 -16.31 4.02 30.18
C GLY A 484 -17.60 4.74 30.57
N PHE A 485 -17.97 5.78 29.82
CA PHE A 485 -19.23 6.50 30.03
C PHE A 485 -20.35 5.92 29.16
N ILE A 486 -21.33 5.30 29.80
CA ILE A 486 -22.42 4.58 29.14
C ILE A 486 -23.74 5.35 29.29
N MET A 487 -24.29 5.81 28.17
CA MET A 487 -25.61 6.44 28.11
C MET A 487 -26.64 5.50 27.48
N LEU A 488 -27.82 5.39 28.10
CA LEU A 488 -28.97 4.70 27.51
C LEU A 488 -30.00 5.71 27.01
N LEU A 489 -30.28 5.67 25.71
CA LEU A 489 -31.30 6.48 25.04
C LEU A 489 -32.56 5.62 24.85
N ALA A 490 -33.63 5.95 25.57
CA ALA A 490 -34.79 5.07 25.74
C ALA A 490 -36.10 5.80 25.39
N GLY A 491 -36.94 5.21 24.54
CA GLY A 491 -38.24 5.81 24.17
C GLY A 491 -38.78 5.31 22.84
N GLU A 492 -39.83 5.95 22.31
CA GLU A 492 -40.53 5.50 21.08
C GLU A 492 -39.65 5.58 19.81
N PRO A 493 -39.98 4.83 18.74
CA PRO A 493 -39.27 4.94 17.46
C PRO A 493 -39.50 6.32 16.80
N GLY A 494 -38.42 6.93 16.30
CA GLY A 494 -38.49 8.20 15.57
C GLY A 494 -38.44 9.49 16.40
N VAL A 495 -38.17 9.40 17.72
CA VAL A 495 -38.04 10.55 18.64
C VAL A 495 -36.64 11.22 18.66
N GLY A 496 -35.67 10.72 17.87
CA GLY A 496 -34.33 11.33 17.76
C GLY A 496 -33.21 10.68 18.58
N LYS A 497 -33.39 9.44 19.06
CA LYS A 497 -32.37 8.68 19.82
C LYS A 497 -31.02 8.60 19.07
N THR A 498 -30.98 7.93 17.91
CA THR A 498 -29.80 7.82 17.04
C THR A 498 -29.21 9.19 16.69
N LEU A 499 -30.07 10.15 16.36
CA LEU A 499 -29.69 11.53 16.02
C LEU A 499 -28.98 12.26 17.17
N THR A 500 -29.24 11.89 18.43
CA THR A 500 -28.57 12.50 19.58
C THR A 500 -27.10 12.12 19.64
N ALA A 501 -26.77 10.84 19.47
CA ALA A 501 -25.39 10.37 19.39
C ALA A 501 -24.67 10.90 18.14
N GLU A 502 -25.35 10.96 16.98
CA GLU A 502 -24.84 11.62 15.77
C GLU A 502 -24.50 13.10 16.03
N SER A 503 -25.40 13.83 16.70
CA SER A 503 -25.21 15.26 16.99
C SER A 503 -24.07 15.52 17.98
N VAL A 504 -23.90 14.65 18.99
CA VAL A 504 -22.78 14.72 19.94
C VAL A 504 -21.45 14.46 19.23
N ALA A 505 -21.38 13.45 18.36
CA ALA A 505 -20.16 13.18 17.60
C ALA A 505 -19.77 14.33 16.66
N GLU A 506 -20.75 14.98 16.03
CA GLU A 506 -20.50 16.17 15.20
C GLU A 506 -20.08 17.40 16.02
N GLU A 507 -20.65 17.64 17.21
CA GLU A 507 -20.24 18.73 18.11
C GLU A 507 -18.81 18.52 18.66
N MET A 508 -18.50 17.31 19.10
CA MET A 508 -17.19 16.94 19.67
C MET A 508 -16.12 16.68 18.61
N ARG A 509 -16.50 16.64 17.33
CA ARG A 509 -15.65 16.35 16.17
C ARG A 509 -14.93 15.01 16.25
N GLN A 510 -15.58 14.02 16.86
CA GLN A 510 -15.06 12.65 17.04
C GLN A 510 -15.63 11.66 16.01
N PRO A 511 -14.94 10.55 15.74
CA PRO A 511 -15.51 9.47 14.93
C PRO A 511 -16.72 8.85 15.63
N LEU A 512 -17.77 8.58 14.86
CA LEU A 512 -18.93 7.80 15.31
C LEU A 512 -18.86 6.39 14.73
N TYR A 513 -18.77 5.39 15.60
CA TYR A 513 -18.93 3.99 15.21
C TYR A 513 -20.36 3.54 15.48
N LEU A 514 -21.21 3.61 14.46
CA LEU A 514 -22.56 3.04 14.49
C LEU A 514 -22.48 1.51 14.36
N MET A 515 -23.12 0.76 15.24
CA MET A 515 -23.26 -0.70 15.16
C MET A 515 -24.71 -1.10 15.43
N SER A 516 -25.26 -2.02 14.63
CA SER A 516 -26.60 -2.57 14.87
C SER A 516 -26.51 -3.84 15.71
N ALA A 517 -27.53 -4.09 16.55
CA ALA A 517 -27.68 -5.36 17.26
C ALA A 517 -27.58 -6.61 16.36
N SER A 518 -27.93 -6.50 15.07
CA SER A 518 -27.83 -7.58 14.08
C SER A 518 -26.41 -7.90 13.60
N GLU A 519 -25.44 -7.00 13.79
CA GLU A 519 -24.05 -7.14 13.32
C GLU A 519 -23.14 -7.81 14.35
N LEU A 520 -23.61 -7.95 15.60
CA LEU A 520 -22.90 -8.64 16.66
C LEU A 520 -22.90 -10.17 16.46
N GLY A 521 -23.75 -10.71 15.58
CA GLY A 521 -23.90 -12.15 15.35
C GLY A 521 -25.01 -12.77 16.20
N GLU A 522 -25.23 -14.08 16.05
CA GLU A 522 -26.32 -14.77 16.74
C GLU A 522 -25.86 -15.70 17.87
N THR A 523 -24.57 -16.05 17.94
CA THR A 523 -24.02 -16.90 18.99
C THR A 523 -23.25 -16.08 20.02
N ALA A 524 -23.17 -16.57 21.26
CA ALA A 524 -22.48 -15.86 22.34
C ALA A 524 -20.98 -15.65 22.07
N THR A 525 -20.36 -16.55 21.29
CA THR A 525 -18.96 -16.44 20.84
C THR A 525 -18.79 -15.38 19.75
N GLU A 526 -19.66 -15.34 18.73
CA GLU A 526 -19.65 -14.28 17.71
C GLU A 526 -19.83 -12.89 18.33
N VAL A 527 -20.79 -12.77 19.27
CA VAL A 527 -21.07 -11.52 19.99
C VAL A 527 -19.88 -11.12 20.88
N GLU A 528 -19.18 -12.07 21.49
CA GLU A 528 -17.99 -11.80 22.29
C GLU A 528 -16.83 -11.28 21.42
N GLU A 529 -16.49 -11.99 20.34
CA GLU A 529 -15.41 -11.62 19.41
C GLU A 529 -15.68 -10.29 18.69
N SER A 530 -16.90 -10.11 18.17
CA SER A 530 -17.32 -8.90 17.44
C SER A 530 -17.35 -7.67 18.35
N LEU A 531 -17.89 -7.81 19.57
CA LEU A 531 -17.93 -6.72 20.54
C LEU A 531 -16.54 -6.39 21.06
N GLU A 532 -15.72 -7.38 21.42
CA GLU A 532 -14.35 -7.15 21.87
C GLU A 532 -13.53 -6.39 20.81
N GLN A 533 -13.60 -6.82 19.54
CA GLN A 533 -12.95 -6.10 18.44
C GLN A 533 -13.45 -4.65 18.33
N VAL A 534 -14.75 -4.40 18.38
CA VAL A 534 -15.31 -3.04 18.23
C VAL A 534 -15.00 -2.15 19.43
N LEU A 535 -14.98 -2.69 20.65
CA LEU A 535 -14.57 -1.94 21.86
C LEU A 535 -13.09 -1.57 21.80
N GLN A 536 -12.21 -2.49 21.35
CA GLN A 536 -10.79 -2.22 21.13
C GLN A 536 -10.57 -1.13 20.06
N LEU A 537 -11.27 -1.23 18.91
CA LEU A 537 -11.16 -0.24 17.84
C LEU A 537 -11.69 1.14 18.27
N THR A 538 -12.84 1.21 18.92
CA THR A 538 -13.40 2.50 19.36
C THR A 538 -12.56 3.15 20.47
N SER A 539 -12.01 2.36 21.40
CA SER A 539 -11.05 2.86 22.39
C SER A 539 -9.77 3.40 21.73
N LYS A 540 -9.14 2.65 20.81
CA LYS A 540 -7.93 3.11 20.08
C LYS A 540 -8.17 4.39 19.27
N TRP A 541 -9.36 4.53 18.69
CA TRP A 541 -9.70 5.67 17.83
C TRP A 541 -10.30 6.87 18.58
N ASN A 542 -10.42 6.79 19.92
CA ASN A 542 -11.19 7.71 20.77
C ASN A 542 -12.60 8.01 20.19
N ALA A 543 -13.21 6.97 19.61
CA ALA A 543 -14.45 7.06 18.86
C ALA A 543 -15.66 6.83 19.76
N ILE A 544 -16.74 7.58 19.51
CA ILE A 544 -18.02 7.38 20.15
C ILE A 544 -18.67 6.12 19.56
N LEU A 545 -18.92 5.11 20.41
CA LEU A 545 -19.65 3.91 20.03
C LEU A 545 -21.16 4.15 20.16
N LEU A 546 -21.93 3.82 19.12
CA LEU A 546 -23.38 3.82 19.14
C LEU A 546 -23.89 2.42 18.80
N LEU A 547 -24.45 1.73 19.79
CA LEU A 547 -25.14 0.46 19.58
C LEU A 547 -26.64 0.76 19.42
N ASP A 548 -27.17 0.54 18.21
CA ASP A 548 -28.57 0.82 17.85
C ASP A 548 -29.43 -0.44 17.95
N GLU A 549 -30.64 -0.27 18.47
CA GLU A 549 -31.67 -1.31 18.66
C GLU A 549 -31.25 -2.48 19.58
N CYS A 550 -30.60 -2.18 20.71
CA CYS A 550 -30.07 -3.15 21.68
C CYS A 550 -31.12 -3.93 22.50
N ASP A 551 -32.41 -3.85 22.15
CA ASP A 551 -33.53 -4.45 22.91
C ASP A 551 -33.30 -5.95 23.21
N MET A 552 -32.66 -6.69 22.30
CA MET A 552 -32.34 -8.11 22.50
C MET A 552 -31.37 -8.36 23.68
N PHE A 553 -30.38 -7.49 23.85
CA PHE A 553 -29.27 -7.64 24.82
C PHE A 553 -29.55 -7.02 26.19
N LEU A 554 -30.53 -6.10 26.27
CA LEU A 554 -30.85 -5.37 27.50
C LEU A 554 -31.98 -6.01 28.33
N GLU A 555 -32.81 -6.86 27.73
CA GLU A 555 -33.97 -7.47 28.39
C GLU A 555 -33.59 -8.46 29.51
N ALA A 556 -34.45 -8.56 30.53
CA ALA A 556 -34.26 -9.37 31.71
C ALA A 556 -34.05 -10.87 31.40
N ARG A 557 -33.12 -11.48 32.12
CA ARG A 557 -32.85 -12.92 32.04
C ARG A 557 -34.08 -13.75 32.41
N SER A 558 -34.44 -14.72 31.56
CA SER A 558 -35.59 -15.61 31.77
C SER A 558 -35.13 -17.06 31.99
N THR A 559 -35.87 -17.84 32.79
CA THR A 559 -35.52 -19.26 33.03
C THR A 559 -35.69 -20.16 31.79
N ALA A 560 -36.45 -19.71 30.79
CA ALA A 560 -36.72 -20.44 29.56
C ALA A 560 -35.64 -20.24 28.48
N ASP A 561 -34.97 -19.09 28.44
CA ASP A 561 -34.02 -18.75 27.36
C ASP A 561 -32.55 -18.73 27.82
N LEU A 562 -31.95 -19.91 27.84
CA LEU A 562 -30.52 -20.07 28.11
C LEU A 562 -29.60 -19.46 27.04
N ARG A 563 -30.08 -19.25 25.80
CA ARG A 563 -29.26 -18.63 24.73
C ARG A 563 -29.13 -17.14 25.02
N ARG A 564 -30.25 -16.46 25.22
CA ARG A 564 -30.30 -15.03 25.55
C ARG A 564 -29.58 -14.71 26.85
N ASN A 565 -29.78 -15.52 27.90
CA ASN A 565 -29.09 -15.27 29.18
C ASN A 565 -27.57 -15.28 29.06
N ARG A 566 -27.00 -16.06 28.13
CA ARG A 566 -25.57 -16.03 27.82
C ARG A 566 -25.19 -14.74 27.09
N LEU A 567 -25.97 -14.29 26.11
CA LEU A 567 -25.75 -13.02 25.41
C LEU A 567 -25.74 -11.83 26.39
N VAL A 568 -26.76 -11.72 27.25
CA VAL A 568 -26.85 -10.68 28.30
C VAL A 568 -25.64 -10.73 29.23
N SER A 569 -25.19 -11.93 29.62
CA SER A 569 -24.03 -12.09 30.52
C SER A 569 -22.69 -11.76 29.86
N VAL A 570 -22.50 -12.06 28.57
CA VAL A 570 -21.33 -11.64 27.78
C VAL A 570 -21.32 -10.12 27.63
N PHE A 571 -22.47 -9.52 27.27
CA PHE A 571 -22.62 -8.09 27.07
C PHE A 571 -22.30 -7.32 28.36
N LEU A 572 -22.92 -7.67 29.50
CA LEU A 572 -22.64 -7.07 30.81
C LEU A 572 -21.16 -7.15 31.23
N ARG A 573 -20.45 -8.24 30.88
CA ARG A 573 -19.02 -8.38 31.15
C ARG A 573 -18.20 -7.41 30.29
N GLN A 574 -18.48 -7.31 28.99
CA GLN A 574 -17.74 -6.41 28.10
C GLN A 574 -17.98 -4.93 28.44
N LEU A 575 -19.19 -4.56 28.89
CA LEU A 575 -19.48 -3.19 29.35
C LEU A 575 -18.70 -2.78 30.61
N GLU A 576 -18.24 -3.72 31.43
CA GLU A 576 -17.51 -3.42 32.68
C GLU A 576 -16.07 -2.96 32.45
N TYR A 577 -15.47 -3.35 31.33
CA TYR A 577 -14.07 -3.06 30.97
C TYR A 577 -13.95 -2.06 29.80
N TYR A 578 -15.06 -1.54 29.28
CA TYR A 578 -15.03 -0.56 28.21
C TYR A 578 -14.40 0.76 28.68
N ARG A 579 -13.56 1.36 27.82
CA ARG A 579 -12.95 2.68 27.99
C ARG A 579 -13.38 3.55 26.81
N GLY A 580 -14.02 4.70 27.09
CA GLY A 580 -14.57 5.60 26.07
C GLY A 580 -16.06 5.92 26.26
N VAL A 581 -16.70 6.48 25.24
CA VAL A 581 -18.10 6.94 25.29
C VAL A 581 -18.99 6.02 24.46
N MET A 582 -19.99 5.40 25.09
CA MET A 582 -20.96 4.54 24.43
C MET A 582 -22.39 5.01 24.61
N PHE A 583 -23.13 5.10 23.51
CA PHE A 583 -24.58 5.26 23.47
C PHE A 583 -25.25 3.93 23.14
N LEU A 584 -26.22 3.54 23.95
CA LEU A 584 -27.14 2.43 23.71
C LEU A 584 -28.49 3.00 23.31
N THR A 585 -29.15 2.46 22.29
CA THR A 585 -30.56 2.81 22.02
C THR A 585 -31.49 1.63 22.30
N SER A 586 -32.66 1.95 22.85
CA SER A 586 -33.72 0.97 23.11
C SER A 586 -35.11 1.57 22.84
N ASN A 587 -36.03 0.69 22.43
CA ASN A 587 -37.44 1.00 22.29
C ASN A 587 -38.28 0.45 23.46
N ARG A 588 -37.71 -0.38 24.35
CA ARG A 588 -38.42 -1.14 25.40
C ARG A 588 -37.80 -0.92 26.77
N VAL A 589 -38.25 0.13 27.45
CA VAL A 589 -37.71 0.56 28.74
C VAL A 589 -38.15 -0.33 29.91
N SER A 590 -39.29 -1.00 29.78
CA SER A 590 -39.97 -1.70 30.89
C SER A 590 -39.39 -3.07 31.25
N ASP A 591 -38.56 -3.64 30.38
CA ASP A 591 -38.23 -5.08 30.43
C ASP A 591 -36.73 -5.34 30.74
N PHE A 592 -35.98 -4.34 31.22
CA PHE A 592 -34.52 -4.44 31.37
C PHE A 592 -34.04 -5.37 32.50
N ASP A 593 -32.87 -5.99 32.31
CA ASP A 593 -32.15 -6.70 33.38
C ASP A 593 -31.60 -5.69 34.41
N PRO A 594 -31.94 -5.81 35.71
CA PRO A 594 -31.48 -4.88 36.74
C PRO A 594 -29.95 -4.74 36.86
N ALA A 595 -29.17 -5.71 36.35
CA ALA A 595 -27.71 -5.59 36.34
C ALA A 595 -27.18 -4.44 35.48
N PHE A 596 -27.97 -3.92 34.53
CA PHE A 596 -27.60 -2.74 33.73
C PHE A 596 -27.65 -1.43 34.51
N GLU A 597 -28.49 -1.31 35.55
CA GLU A 597 -28.57 -0.11 36.39
C GLU A 597 -27.23 0.22 37.06
N SER A 598 -26.40 -0.80 37.32
CA SER A 598 -25.06 -0.65 37.90
C SER A 598 -23.95 -0.26 36.90
N ARG A 599 -24.26 -0.22 35.59
CA ARG A 599 -23.28 0.03 34.50
C ARG A 599 -23.64 1.23 33.62
N ILE A 600 -24.92 1.56 33.52
CA ILE A 600 -25.40 2.75 32.80
C ILE A 600 -25.23 3.96 33.71
N HIS A 601 -24.52 4.98 33.22
CA HIS A 601 -24.25 6.21 33.98
C HIS A 601 -25.38 7.23 33.87
N LEU A 602 -26.04 7.26 32.71
CA LEU A 602 -27.14 8.18 32.42
C LEU A 602 -28.20 7.50 31.54
N THR A 603 -29.44 7.45 32.02
CA THR A 603 -30.60 7.04 31.22
C THR A 603 -31.40 8.28 30.81
N ILE A 604 -31.56 8.47 29.49
CA ILE A 604 -32.34 9.56 28.90
C ILE A 604 -33.63 8.97 28.36
N HIS A 605 -34.73 9.26 29.04
CA HIS A 605 -36.07 8.92 28.59
C HIS A 605 -36.61 9.99 27.65
N TYR A 606 -36.91 9.59 26.42
CA TYR A 606 -37.52 10.45 25.40
C TYR A 606 -39.05 10.32 25.51
N PRO A 607 -39.77 11.36 25.98
CA PRO A 607 -41.23 11.36 25.93
C PRO A 607 -41.72 11.40 24.49
N SER A 608 -42.96 10.97 24.27
CA SER A 608 -43.66 11.17 22.99
C SER A 608 -43.66 12.65 22.59
N LEU A 609 -43.50 12.92 21.29
CA LEU A 609 -43.27 14.27 20.78
C LEU A 609 -44.54 15.14 20.91
N GLY A 610 -44.59 15.99 21.93
CA GLY A 610 -45.68 16.96 22.11
C GLY A 610 -45.76 18.02 20.99
N PRO A 611 -46.89 18.75 20.85
CA PRO A 611 -47.12 19.68 19.75
C PRO A 611 -46.04 20.75 19.59
N ALA A 612 -45.52 21.31 20.68
CA ALA A 612 -44.43 22.31 20.63
C ALA A 612 -43.12 21.73 20.05
N SER A 613 -42.77 20.49 20.42
CA SER A 613 -41.61 19.80 19.86
C SER A 613 -41.81 19.48 18.38
N ARG A 614 -43.02 19.05 17.98
CA ARG A 614 -43.37 18.81 16.58
C ARG A 614 -43.30 20.10 15.75
N LEU A 615 -43.79 21.22 16.26
CA LEU A 615 -43.70 22.54 15.61
C LEU A 615 -42.24 22.95 15.36
N HIS A 616 -41.36 22.79 16.36
CA HIS A 616 -39.93 23.06 16.20
C HIS A 616 -39.26 22.15 15.15
N ILE A 617 -39.64 20.86 15.11
CA ILE A 617 -39.15 19.90 14.11
C ILE A 617 -39.65 20.28 12.70
N TRP A 618 -40.91 20.70 12.56
CA TRP A 618 -41.48 21.18 11.29
C TRP A 618 -40.76 22.44 10.80
N ARG A 619 -40.61 23.48 11.63
CA ARG A 619 -39.81 24.68 11.31
C ARG A 619 -38.40 24.29 10.83
N THR A 620 -37.67 23.55 11.66
CA THR A 620 -36.30 23.09 11.35
C THR A 620 -36.21 22.39 9.99
N PHE A 621 -37.06 21.40 9.70
CA PHE A 621 -36.99 20.70 8.42
C PHE A 621 -37.47 21.55 7.23
N THR A 622 -38.45 22.44 7.40
CA THR A 622 -38.93 23.32 6.33
C THR A 622 -37.96 24.45 5.98
N GLU A 623 -37.16 24.92 6.95
CA GLU A 623 -36.07 25.88 6.77
C GLU A 623 -34.78 25.24 6.20
N MET A 624 -34.50 23.96 6.50
CA MET A 624 -33.30 23.26 6.03
C MET A 624 -33.32 22.92 4.52
N GLY A 625 -33.25 23.92 3.64
CA GLY A 625 -33.20 23.74 2.19
C GLY A 625 -33.05 25.05 1.41
N ALA A 626 -32.51 24.96 0.18
CA ALA A 626 -32.23 26.14 -0.66
C ALA A 626 -33.44 26.67 -1.47
N VAL A 627 -34.64 26.14 -1.23
CA VAL A 627 -35.88 26.55 -1.91
C VAL A 627 -36.78 27.21 -0.88
N GLU A 628 -37.21 28.44 -1.16
CA GLU A 628 -38.13 29.19 -0.29
C GLU A 628 -39.40 28.39 0.00
N SER A 629 -39.89 28.48 1.24
CA SER A 629 -41.17 27.94 1.66
C SER A 629 -42.26 29.02 1.57
N ARG A 630 -43.44 28.66 1.06
CA ARG A 630 -44.67 29.47 1.12
C ARG A 630 -45.56 29.04 2.29
N LEU A 631 -44.96 28.49 3.35
CA LEU A 631 -45.67 28.01 4.53
C LEU A 631 -45.75 29.14 5.56
N SER A 632 -46.96 29.52 5.96
CA SER A 632 -47.18 30.39 7.11
C SER A 632 -46.95 29.63 8.42
N GLU A 633 -46.73 30.36 9.51
CA GLU A 633 -46.68 29.77 10.86
C GLU A 633 -47.98 29.03 11.21
N GLU A 634 -49.13 29.56 10.82
CA GLU A 634 -50.45 28.92 10.98
C GLU A 634 -50.49 27.52 10.32
N ASN A 635 -49.88 27.36 9.14
CA ASN A 635 -49.77 26.06 8.48
C ASN A 635 -48.87 25.09 9.26
N LEU A 636 -47.77 25.60 9.85
CA LEU A 636 -46.85 24.79 10.66
C LEU A 636 -47.50 24.37 11.99
N GLU A 637 -48.30 25.23 12.60
CA GLU A 637 -49.09 24.91 13.79
C GLU A 637 -50.16 23.85 13.51
N ALA A 638 -50.87 23.96 12.37
CA ALA A 638 -51.82 22.94 11.92
C ALA A 638 -51.15 21.58 11.67
N LEU A 639 -49.95 21.56 11.07
CA LEU A 639 -49.15 20.34 10.87
C LEU A 639 -48.56 19.78 12.18
N ALA A 640 -48.27 20.64 13.16
CA ALA A 640 -47.78 20.22 14.48
C ALA A 640 -48.88 19.61 15.37
N ALA A 641 -50.15 19.95 15.13
CA ALA A 641 -51.29 19.32 15.80
C ALA A 641 -51.41 17.82 15.45
N MET A 642 -51.03 17.42 14.23
CA MET A 642 -51.06 16.01 13.79
C MET A 642 -50.08 15.15 14.60
N ASP A 643 -50.49 13.94 14.96
CA ASP A 643 -49.66 13.03 15.75
C ASP A 643 -48.67 12.27 14.86
N MET A 644 -47.48 12.84 14.72
CA MET A 644 -46.41 12.32 13.85
C MET A 644 -45.07 12.30 14.57
N ASN A 645 -44.29 11.24 14.38
CA ASN A 645 -42.91 11.17 14.85
C ASN A 645 -41.94 11.95 13.94
N GLY A 646 -40.75 12.29 14.45
CA GLY A 646 -39.76 13.09 13.72
C GLY A 646 -39.28 12.45 12.41
N ARG A 647 -39.28 11.10 12.33
CA ARG A 647 -38.92 10.36 11.11
C ARG A 647 -40.01 10.51 10.04
N GLN A 648 -41.30 10.46 10.42
CA GLN A 648 -42.43 10.73 9.52
C GLN A 648 -42.38 12.18 9.02
N ILE A 649 -42.21 13.16 9.90
CA ILE A 649 -42.12 14.59 9.52
C ILE A 649 -40.97 14.81 8.52
N LYS A 650 -39.76 14.31 8.81
CA LYS A 650 -38.59 14.40 7.92
C LYS A 650 -38.87 13.80 6.54
N ASN A 651 -39.50 12.63 6.49
CA ASN A 651 -39.86 11.97 5.23
C ASN A 651 -40.92 12.76 4.45
N THR A 652 -41.95 13.27 5.12
CA THR A 652 -43.00 14.09 4.50
C THR A 652 -42.43 15.36 3.86
N VAL A 653 -41.62 16.12 4.60
CA VAL A 653 -40.96 17.34 4.06
C VAL A 653 -40.03 17.00 2.89
N LYS A 654 -39.27 15.90 2.96
CA LYS A 654 -38.37 15.47 1.89
C LYS A 654 -39.12 15.12 0.60
N THR A 655 -40.24 14.39 0.70
CA THR A 655 -41.07 14.02 -0.46
C THR A 655 -41.80 15.25 -1.02
N ALA A 656 -42.36 16.10 -0.16
CA ALA A 656 -43.06 17.32 -0.60
C ALA A 656 -42.13 18.28 -1.36
N ARG A 657 -40.85 18.39 -0.94
CA ARG A 657 -39.83 19.14 -1.69
C ARG A 657 -39.40 18.49 -2.99
N LEU A 658 -39.46 17.16 -3.11
CA LEU A 658 -39.18 16.49 -4.38
C LEU A 658 -40.25 16.85 -5.42
N LEU A 659 -41.53 16.85 -5.01
CA LEU A 659 -42.66 17.31 -5.81
C LEU A 659 -42.50 18.79 -6.19
N SER A 660 -42.30 19.69 -5.22
CA SER A 660 -42.18 21.13 -5.51
C SER A 660 -40.99 21.46 -6.41
N LYS A 661 -39.87 20.72 -6.29
CA LYS A 661 -38.71 20.84 -7.19
C LYS A 661 -38.99 20.34 -8.61
N GLN A 662 -39.80 19.29 -8.77
CA GLN A 662 -40.24 18.81 -10.08
C GLN A 662 -41.15 19.82 -10.77
N GLU A 663 -42.06 20.44 -10.01
CA GLU A 663 -42.98 21.49 -10.48
C GLU A 663 -42.32 22.87 -10.59
N ARG A 664 -41.10 23.03 -10.09
CA ARG A 664 -40.31 24.29 -10.03
C ARG A 664 -40.98 25.41 -9.25
N VAL A 665 -41.76 25.07 -8.23
CA VAL A 665 -42.46 26.02 -7.35
C VAL A 665 -41.91 25.99 -5.92
N PRO A 666 -42.05 27.08 -5.15
CA PRO A 666 -41.67 27.10 -3.74
C PRO A 666 -42.54 26.14 -2.93
N LEU A 667 -41.99 25.54 -1.87
CA LEU A 667 -42.68 24.52 -1.06
C LEU A 667 -43.95 25.11 -0.43
N GLY A 668 -45.12 24.71 -0.94
CA GLY A 668 -46.45 25.11 -0.44
C GLY A 668 -47.17 23.97 0.28
N MET A 669 -48.20 24.32 1.05
CA MET A 669 -49.02 23.37 1.84
C MET A 669 -49.63 22.25 0.97
N GLU A 670 -50.03 22.60 -0.25
CA GLU A 670 -50.50 21.70 -1.32
C GLU A 670 -49.64 20.43 -1.50
N HIS A 671 -48.32 20.57 -1.46
CA HIS A 671 -47.37 19.45 -1.61
C HIS A 671 -47.32 18.57 -0.36
N ILE A 672 -47.45 19.16 0.83
CA ILE A 672 -47.42 18.45 2.10
C ILE A 672 -48.72 17.66 2.27
N GLU A 673 -49.87 18.29 2.01
CA GLU A 673 -51.16 17.60 2.01
C GLU A 673 -51.19 16.43 1.04
N MET A 674 -50.69 16.59 -0.19
CA MET A 674 -50.63 15.51 -1.16
C MET A 674 -49.83 14.31 -0.63
N VAL A 675 -48.68 14.55 0.00
CA VAL A 675 -47.87 13.48 0.61
C VAL A 675 -48.55 12.86 1.82
N LEU A 676 -49.25 13.64 2.65
CA LEU A 676 -50.01 13.13 3.81
C LEU A 676 -51.24 12.31 3.41
N ARG A 677 -51.93 12.67 2.31
CA ARG A 677 -53.02 11.87 1.72
C ARG A 677 -52.49 10.55 1.16
N VAL A 678 -51.44 10.59 0.33
CA VAL A 678 -50.79 9.39 -0.22
C VAL A 678 -50.20 8.49 0.87
N GLY A 679 -49.71 9.08 1.96
CA GLY A 679 -49.23 8.36 3.15
C GLY A 679 -50.32 7.81 4.07
N GLY A 680 -51.61 8.03 3.78
CA GLY A 680 -52.73 7.56 4.59
C GLY A 680 -52.90 8.25 5.95
N ILE A 681 -52.24 9.40 6.16
CA ILE A 681 -52.33 10.20 7.40
C ILE A 681 -53.52 11.16 7.33
N LEU A 682 -53.84 11.66 6.13
CA LEU A 682 -55.09 12.35 5.84
C LEU A 682 -56.06 11.38 5.15
N ALA A 683 -57.32 11.35 5.61
CA ALA A 683 -58.36 10.53 5.01
C ALA A 683 -58.73 11.05 3.60
N ASP A 684 -59.07 10.12 2.71
CA ASP A 684 -59.43 10.43 1.33
C ASP A 684 -60.90 10.90 1.25
N GLU A 685 -61.11 12.22 1.18
CA GLU A 685 -62.45 12.84 1.08
C GLU A 685 -63.23 12.43 -0.18
N SER A 686 -62.58 11.79 -1.15
CA SER A 686 -63.19 11.34 -2.41
C SER A 686 -64.24 10.23 -2.26
N VAL A 687 -64.27 9.52 -1.13
CA VAL A 687 -65.17 8.35 -0.94
C VAL A 687 -66.56 8.73 -0.39
N ASN A 688 -66.71 9.84 0.32
CA ASN A 688 -67.90 10.07 1.17
C ASN A 688 -69.07 10.81 0.48
N ASN A 689 -68.99 11.11 -0.82
CA ASN A 689 -69.96 11.96 -1.53
C ASN A 689 -70.81 11.25 -2.62
N GLN A 690 -70.91 9.92 -2.57
CA GLN A 690 -71.89 9.15 -3.38
C GLN A 690 -73.03 8.50 -2.56
N GLY A 691 -73.02 8.66 -1.23
CA GLY A 691 -73.94 7.97 -0.32
C GLY A 691 -75.22 8.72 0.08
N LEU A 692 -75.70 9.72 -0.68
CA LEU A 692 -76.85 10.54 -0.25
C LEU A 692 -77.72 11.12 -1.40
N LYS A 693 -77.96 10.34 -2.47
CA LYS A 693 -79.05 10.58 -3.43
C LYS A 693 -79.68 9.28 -3.97
N LYS A 694 -80.59 8.68 -3.19
CA LYS A 694 -81.86 8.10 -3.67
C LYS A 694 -82.76 7.75 -2.49
#